data_AF-A0A7J6XT85-F1
#
_entry.id   AF-A0A7J6XT85-F1
#
_cell.length_a   1.000
_cell.length_b   1.000
_cell.length_c   1.000
_cell.angle_alpha   90.00
_cell.angle_beta   90.00
_cell.angle_gamma   90.00
#
_symmetry.space_group_name_H-M   'P 1'
#
loop_
_entity.id
_entity.type
_entity.pdbx_description
1 polymer ?
#
loop_
_entity_poly.entity_id
_entity_poly.type
_entity_poly.pdbx_seq_one_letter_code
_entity_poly.pdbx_strand_id
1 'polypeptide(L)'
;MTGGRTVVVDGAVLELVGGGVALDAAVLGGDYALYASARVVASGGAVLRVSGSQVYAAHGLVFDSGVEANASAVVVNDNAGALTDGALLELRGPASFASGSWLSVRGNSISGRLLSVPSYPRSAEFVQSTLTLHGNAGSGSFVMDGTVVLGGAGGKFVVGCLMLNGQALRPFDYRSAGIIGKFRPVACGVCDAEVSCFAAATRAMSGSCDCRCAEGGYGRDCLPVYLPHVDGCNRTPAMPLLSHTATLTETRSLTPTWTPSLSTAHYSPTQYGPTETLQVTETVALPPTRTPTASVSSTLWWSDVACPTLAVTTTAAGGSLTQNDIRGGGSAVPTLLMVALPPPFRWARDPQLGTHLSFVPVSTAQPSGFGGPWGAMLRNATWVRNATNPSTVLELAVPVHRGYFIAADETIVIRCDAVAVFGGCRGVLLGSFTIRSNTLPAAASALSAITGVVAGAAAVAMVVTGGLGSILEMQALGVFARMSCASAQERASTVALQYFLSVFAALDPLWMVLGNALLAAVFGCVHCGVTAAFQRWRGVDATSAWAAMRFPSLTYVVAHAMHLGIFFGSVLALAMPDARVQHCVIGVVGVLYGVAFPAGVCYFIARHTGGSFTKYWQFSRKPLHERLLYPVGYWHPAAQQRMYGGMLTNMRGSHVYWCVFQLSVLCVVGLIAAVQPSVGGCHVQYFCMAAVLLAGAGVVAFTNMMRSVFLTVTHAASFVLLSALCVVSAANHLAPSDGGAKAYAAIVLLLTIVLLAVTVYSVVVWYLEDRHWQELREPRRGGLEALLRDGEESDEDTQKPHDMTSLSCASGTTAVSSYRPPAPPRPMAGDTRSDALSLLDRASSASCSINYAALDR
;
A
#
# COMPACT_ATOMS: atom_id res chain seq x y z
N MET A 1 -8.51 -37.24 -4.02
CA MET A 1 -8.70 -37.62 -2.61
C MET A 1 -9.97 -36.91 -2.11
N THR A 2 -11.16 -37.48 -2.27
CA THR A 2 -12.42 -36.82 -1.92
C THR A 2 -13.12 -37.60 -0.82
N GLY A 3 -13.03 -37.14 0.44
CA GLY A 3 -13.72 -37.79 1.56
C GLY A 3 -13.27 -37.37 2.98
N GLY A 4 -12.12 -36.72 3.14
CA GLY A 4 -11.65 -36.25 4.45
C GLY A 4 -12.25 -34.90 4.85
N ARG A 5 -12.27 -34.61 6.16
CA ARG A 5 -12.66 -33.31 6.72
C ARG A 5 -11.41 -32.48 7.02
N THR A 6 -11.47 -31.17 6.78
CA THR A 6 -10.42 -30.23 7.22
C THR A 6 -10.82 -29.60 8.54
N VAL A 7 -9.86 -29.46 9.47
CA VAL A 7 -10.02 -28.63 10.67
C VAL A 7 -9.36 -27.28 10.41
N VAL A 8 -10.11 -26.19 10.56
CA VAL A 8 -9.57 -24.83 10.41
C VAL A 8 -9.66 -24.09 11.74
N VAL A 9 -8.55 -23.50 12.16
CA VAL A 9 -8.47 -22.62 13.33
C VAL A 9 -8.09 -21.23 12.84
N ASP A 10 -9.06 -20.32 12.85
CA ASP A 10 -8.88 -18.94 12.42
C ASP A 10 -8.94 -17.94 13.57
N GLY A 11 -8.22 -16.82 13.43
CA GLY A 11 -8.10 -15.78 14.45
C GLY A 11 -6.66 -15.34 14.70
N ALA A 12 -6.44 -14.56 15.77
CA ALA A 12 -5.11 -14.06 16.13
C ALA A 12 -4.28 -15.08 16.91
N VAL A 13 -4.88 -15.71 17.94
CA VAL A 13 -4.21 -16.66 18.83
C VAL A 13 -5.19 -17.77 19.24
N LEU A 14 -4.77 -19.03 19.15
CA LEU A 14 -5.39 -20.18 19.80
C LEU A 14 -4.61 -20.45 21.09
N GLU A 15 -5.14 -20.04 22.23
CA GLU A 15 -4.50 -20.22 23.53
C GLU A 15 -5.12 -21.41 24.29
N LEU A 16 -4.29 -22.41 24.62
CA LEU A 16 -4.62 -23.56 25.45
C LEU A 16 -3.90 -23.40 26.80
N VAL A 17 -4.66 -23.28 27.88
CA VAL A 17 -4.11 -23.09 29.24
C VAL A 17 -4.57 -24.23 30.13
N GLY A 18 -3.65 -25.09 30.58
CA GLY A 18 -3.93 -26.17 31.53
C GLY A 18 -4.99 -27.20 31.09
N GLY A 19 -5.31 -27.24 29.79
CA GLY A 19 -6.28 -28.15 29.19
C GLY A 19 -5.73 -28.77 27.90
N GLY A 20 -6.56 -29.49 27.14
CA GLY A 20 -6.06 -30.04 25.88
C GLY A 20 -7.12 -30.35 24.84
N VAL A 21 -6.64 -30.43 23.59
CA VAL A 21 -7.43 -30.77 22.40
C VAL A 21 -6.84 -32.05 21.81
N ALA A 22 -7.69 -33.04 21.58
CA ALA A 22 -7.30 -34.30 20.96
C ALA A 22 -8.12 -34.55 19.67
N LEU A 23 -7.43 -34.79 18.58
CA LEU A 23 -7.97 -35.26 17.31
C LEU A 23 -7.50 -36.71 17.12
N ASP A 24 -8.26 -37.62 17.71
CA ASP A 24 -7.95 -39.05 17.67
C ASP A 24 -8.83 -39.76 16.62
N ALA A 25 -8.25 -40.71 15.89
CA ALA A 25 -8.96 -41.58 14.93
C ALA A 25 -9.81 -40.82 13.88
N ALA A 26 -9.38 -39.63 13.47
CA ALA A 26 -10.08 -38.80 12.50
C ALA A 26 -9.68 -39.15 11.06
N VAL A 27 -10.58 -38.93 10.09
CA VAL A 27 -10.25 -38.99 8.65
C VAL A 27 -10.17 -37.56 8.12
N LEU A 28 -8.95 -37.08 7.93
CA LEU A 28 -8.63 -35.73 7.50
C LEU A 28 -8.25 -35.69 6.02
N GLY A 29 -8.66 -34.64 5.32
CA GLY A 29 -8.38 -34.48 3.90
C GLY A 29 -8.84 -33.14 3.34
N GLY A 30 -8.48 -32.85 2.09
CA GLY A 30 -8.64 -31.53 1.46
C GLY A 30 -7.30 -30.90 1.12
N ASP A 31 -7.24 -29.58 0.95
CA ASP A 31 -5.97 -28.88 0.73
C ASP A 31 -5.10 -28.90 2.00
N TYR A 32 -5.72 -28.86 3.17
CA TYR A 32 -5.07 -28.97 4.48
C TYR A 32 -5.80 -30.01 5.33
N ALA A 33 -5.07 -30.81 6.11
CA ALA A 33 -5.67 -31.71 7.10
C ALA A 33 -6.10 -30.91 8.35
N LEU A 34 -5.21 -30.05 8.83
CA LEU A 34 -5.50 -29.02 9.82
C LEU A 34 -4.76 -27.74 9.40
N TYR A 35 -5.47 -26.61 9.37
CA TYR A 35 -4.87 -25.32 9.08
C TYR A 35 -5.14 -24.34 10.23
N ALA A 36 -4.09 -23.89 10.90
CA ALA A 36 -4.17 -22.83 11.91
C ALA A 36 -3.53 -21.55 11.36
N SER A 37 -4.37 -20.59 10.97
CA SER A 37 -3.93 -19.22 10.69
C SER A 37 -3.67 -18.45 11.98
N ALA A 38 -4.30 -18.83 13.09
CA ALA A 38 -4.01 -18.29 14.42
C ALA A 38 -2.66 -18.80 14.97
N ARG A 39 -1.96 -17.98 15.77
CA ARG A 39 -0.78 -18.44 16.51
C ARG A 39 -1.21 -19.43 17.59
N VAL A 40 -0.63 -20.62 17.62
CA VAL A 40 -0.97 -21.67 18.61
C VAL A 40 -0.10 -21.48 19.85
N VAL A 41 -0.71 -21.27 21.02
CA VAL A 41 -0.01 -21.09 22.29
C VAL A 41 -0.52 -22.12 23.29
N ALA A 42 0.36 -23.00 23.76
CA ALA A 42 0.07 -24.01 24.78
C ALA A 42 0.85 -23.68 26.06
N SER A 43 0.15 -23.41 27.16
CA SER A 43 0.76 -23.00 28.43
C SER A 43 0.15 -23.73 29.63
N GLY A 44 0.90 -23.76 30.74
CA GLY A 44 0.41 -24.25 32.03
C GLY A 44 0.07 -25.75 32.04
N GLY A 45 0.78 -26.58 31.28
CA GLY A 45 0.48 -28.01 31.18
C GLY A 45 -0.53 -28.35 30.08
N ALA A 46 -0.65 -27.54 29.03
CA ALA A 46 -1.61 -27.80 27.96
C ALA A 46 -1.15 -28.89 26.98
N VAL A 47 -2.10 -29.52 26.29
CA VAL A 47 -1.81 -30.59 25.30
C VAL A 47 -2.58 -30.40 24.00
N LEU A 48 -1.89 -30.43 22.87
CA LEU A 48 -2.50 -30.58 21.54
C LEU A 48 -2.08 -31.93 20.95
N ARG A 49 -3.03 -32.86 20.77
CA ARG A 49 -2.78 -34.21 20.28
C ARG A 49 -3.52 -34.48 18.96
N VAL A 50 -2.81 -35.07 18.00
CA VAL A 50 -3.38 -35.69 16.79
C VAL A 50 -2.84 -37.12 16.72
N SER A 51 -3.70 -38.10 16.99
CA SER A 51 -3.28 -39.49 17.14
C SER A 51 -4.12 -40.47 16.33
N GLY A 52 -3.50 -41.47 15.70
CA GLY A 52 -4.24 -42.56 15.04
C GLY A 52 -5.14 -42.11 13.88
N SER A 53 -4.92 -40.92 13.32
CA SER A 53 -5.77 -40.34 12.28
C SER A 53 -5.30 -40.73 10.86
N GLN A 54 -6.26 -40.81 9.94
CA GLN A 54 -5.99 -40.99 8.51
C GLN A 54 -5.87 -39.62 7.83
N VAL A 55 -4.75 -39.32 7.17
CA VAL A 55 -4.43 -38.00 6.61
C VAL A 55 -4.24 -38.09 5.09
N TYR A 56 -5.22 -37.64 4.32
CA TYR A 56 -5.22 -37.63 2.85
C TYR A 56 -5.45 -36.22 2.32
N ALA A 57 -4.42 -35.37 2.40
CA ALA A 57 -4.52 -33.94 2.11
C ALA A 57 -3.37 -33.44 1.22
N ALA A 58 -3.45 -32.20 0.70
CA ALA A 58 -2.29 -31.60 0.06
C ALA A 58 -1.22 -31.27 1.10
N HIS A 59 -1.56 -30.61 2.19
CA HIS A 59 -0.70 -30.37 3.36
C HIS A 59 -1.28 -31.04 4.61
N GLY A 60 -0.42 -31.46 5.55
CA GLY A 60 -0.84 -32.05 6.81
C GLY A 60 -1.39 -31.03 7.81
N LEU A 61 -0.76 -30.96 8.98
CA LEU A 61 -1.09 -30.06 10.08
C LEU A 61 -0.21 -28.80 9.94
N VAL A 62 -0.79 -27.67 9.57
CA VAL A 62 -0.05 -26.44 9.28
C VAL A 62 -0.30 -25.39 10.34
N PHE A 63 0.76 -24.94 11.03
CA PHE A 63 0.74 -23.79 11.93
C PHE A 63 1.40 -22.60 11.24
N ASP A 64 0.58 -21.72 10.67
CA ASP A 64 1.02 -20.68 9.74
C ASP A 64 1.60 -19.47 10.48
N SER A 65 0.93 -19.04 11.56
CA SER A 65 1.33 -17.86 12.37
C SER A 65 2.27 -18.17 13.55
N GLY A 66 2.68 -19.43 13.70
CA GLY A 66 3.65 -19.90 14.69
C GLY A 66 3.05 -20.75 15.82
N VAL A 67 3.95 -21.37 16.59
CA VAL A 67 3.63 -22.22 17.74
C VAL A 67 4.53 -21.88 18.93
N GLU A 68 3.93 -21.76 20.10
CA GLU A 68 4.63 -21.56 21.38
C GLU A 68 4.11 -22.57 22.40
N ALA A 69 5.02 -23.31 23.05
CA ALA A 69 4.66 -24.25 24.10
C ALA A 69 5.52 -24.01 25.34
N ASN A 70 4.88 -23.78 26.49
CA ASN A 70 5.54 -23.59 27.77
C ASN A 70 5.04 -24.61 28.79
N ALA A 71 5.94 -25.50 29.25
CA ALA A 71 5.61 -26.65 30.09
C ALA A 71 4.44 -27.49 29.54
N SER A 72 4.36 -27.63 28.22
CA SER A 72 3.19 -28.15 27.49
C SER A 72 3.60 -29.13 26.38
N ALA A 73 2.65 -29.89 25.84
CA ALA A 73 2.95 -30.94 24.86
C ALA A 73 2.18 -30.77 23.54
N VAL A 74 2.87 -30.95 22.42
CA VAL A 74 2.29 -31.09 21.08
C VAL A 74 2.64 -32.48 20.56
N VAL A 75 1.63 -33.27 20.22
CA VAL A 75 1.77 -34.72 20.04
C VAL A 75 1.12 -35.13 18.72
N VAL A 76 1.90 -35.60 17.76
CA VAL A 76 1.46 -36.03 16.42
C VAL A 76 1.90 -37.47 16.19
N ASN A 77 1.03 -38.42 16.55
CA ASN A 77 1.44 -39.82 16.70
C ASN A 77 0.57 -40.80 15.93
N ASP A 78 1.18 -41.89 15.47
CA ASP A 78 0.46 -43.06 14.93
C ASP A 78 -0.50 -42.73 13.77
N ASN A 79 -0.28 -41.63 13.04
CA ASN A 79 -1.12 -41.21 11.91
C ASN A 79 -0.69 -41.90 10.61
N ALA A 80 -1.63 -42.20 9.72
CA ALA A 80 -1.35 -42.87 8.45
C ALA A 80 -2.00 -42.15 7.26
N GLY A 81 -1.40 -42.20 6.07
CA GLY A 81 -2.01 -41.60 4.88
C GLY A 81 -1.01 -41.14 3.83
N ALA A 82 -1.43 -40.17 3.01
CA ALA A 82 -0.64 -39.66 1.89
C ALA A 82 -0.85 -38.16 1.71
N LEU A 83 0.26 -37.46 1.49
CA LEU A 83 0.29 -36.03 1.22
C LEU A 83 0.75 -35.79 -0.23
N THR A 84 0.09 -34.86 -0.92
CA THR A 84 0.53 -34.48 -2.28
C THR A 84 1.59 -33.38 -2.26
N ASP A 85 1.67 -32.59 -1.19
CA ASP A 85 2.65 -31.52 -0.97
C ASP A 85 3.01 -31.38 0.53
N GLY A 86 3.93 -30.48 0.88
CA GLY A 86 4.22 -30.12 2.27
C GLY A 86 4.76 -31.26 3.16
N ALA A 87 4.34 -31.27 4.43
CA ALA A 87 4.70 -32.27 5.45
C ALA A 87 3.51 -32.62 6.37
N LEU A 88 3.62 -33.72 7.13
CA LEU A 88 2.60 -34.11 8.13
C LEU A 88 2.42 -33.05 9.21
N LEU A 89 3.50 -32.47 9.72
CA LEU A 89 3.48 -31.30 10.59
C LEU A 89 4.36 -30.20 9.98
N GLU A 90 3.79 -29.03 9.74
CA GLU A 90 4.43 -27.90 9.08
C GLU A 90 4.34 -26.65 9.96
N LEU A 91 5.48 -26.21 10.50
CA LEU A 91 5.63 -25.03 11.33
C LEU A 91 6.19 -23.89 10.47
N ARG A 92 5.31 -23.09 9.83
CA ARG A 92 5.74 -22.00 8.93
C ARG A 92 6.12 -20.72 9.66
N GLY A 93 5.44 -20.45 10.78
CA GLY A 93 5.72 -19.32 11.67
C GLY A 93 6.82 -19.62 12.69
N PRO A 94 7.10 -18.69 13.62
CA PRO A 94 8.07 -18.93 14.70
C PRO A 94 7.63 -20.12 15.56
N ALA A 95 8.58 -20.97 15.94
CA ALA A 95 8.34 -22.15 16.77
C ALA A 95 9.25 -22.14 18.00
N SER A 96 8.66 -21.98 19.19
CA SER A 96 9.39 -21.95 20.47
C SER A 96 8.80 -22.92 21.48
N PHE A 97 9.66 -23.75 22.06
CA PHE A 97 9.30 -24.72 23.10
C PHE A 97 10.18 -24.45 24.33
N ALA A 98 9.56 -24.14 25.46
CA ALA A 98 10.23 -23.73 26.69
C ALA A 98 9.76 -24.54 27.92
N SER A 99 10.57 -24.52 28.97
CA SER A 99 10.23 -25.03 30.31
C SER A 99 9.79 -26.51 30.34
N GLY A 100 10.52 -27.40 29.66
CA GLY A 100 10.20 -28.83 29.67
C GLY A 100 9.08 -29.22 28.69
N SER A 101 8.74 -28.36 27.72
CA SER A 101 7.77 -28.69 26.69
C SER A 101 8.23 -29.86 25.80
N TRP A 102 7.28 -30.52 25.15
CA TRP A 102 7.54 -31.69 24.33
C TRP A 102 6.82 -31.62 22.98
N LEU A 103 7.59 -31.67 21.90
CA LEU A 103 7.07 -31.92 20.55
C LEU A 103 7.37 -33.38 20.18
N SER A 104 6.31 -34.20 20.11
CA SER A 104 6.41 -35.62 19.79
C SER A 104 5.84 -35.88 18.40
N VAL A 105 6.68 -36.41 17.51
CA VAL A 105 6.29 -36.91 16.18
C VAL A 105 6.73 -38.36 16.12
N ARG A 106 5.86 -39.30 16.52
CA ARG A 106 6.20 -40.73 16.60
C ARG A 106 5.21 -41.67 15.92
N GLY A 107 5.70 -42.76 15.33
CA GLY A 107 4.85 -43.84 14.81
C GLY A 107 4.04 -43.50 13.55
N ASN A 108 4.29 -42.37 12.89
CA ASN A 108 3.50 -41.96 11.73
C ASN A 108 3.94 -42.69 10.45
N SER A 109 3.00 -43.04 9.57
CA SER A 109 3.23 -43.70 8.29
C SER A 109 2.58 -42.90 7.15
N ILE A 110 3.34 -41.93 6.61
CA ILE A 110 2.85 -40.97 5.63
C ILE A 110 3.61 -41.13 4.31
N SER A 111 2.87 -41.24 3.21
CA SER A 111 3.46 -41.05 1.88
C SER A 111 3.69 -39.55 1.67
N GLY A 112 4.85 -39.06 2.11
CA GLY A 112 5.25 -37.66 2.08
C GLY A 112 6.32 -37.34 3.13
N ARG A 113 6.63 -36.04 3.29
CA ARG A 113 7.53 -35.55 4.34
C ARG A 113 6.83 -35.58 5.69
N LEU A 114 7.58 -35.81 6.78
CA LEU A 114 7.00 -35.97 8.12
C LEU A 114 7.01 -34.67 8.93
N LEU A 115 8.10 -33.91 8.88
CA LEU A 115 8.24 -32.69 9.68
C LEU A 115 8.84 -31.56 8.85
N SER A 116 8.24 -30.38 8.92
CA SER A 116 8.80 -29.16 8.35
C SER A 116 8.84 -28.09 9.43
N VAL A 117 10.02 -27.56 9.70
CA VAL A 117 10.23 -26.49 10.70
C VAL A 117 10.87 -25.26 10.05
N PRO A 118 10.86 -24.09 10.71
CA PRO A 118 11.51 -22.92 10.15
C PRO A 118 12.99 -23.17 9.84
N SER A 119 13.41 -22.71 8.67
CA SER A 119 14.82 -22.72 8.27
C SER A 119 15.58 -21.52 8.85
N TYR A 120 16.90 -21.62 8.92
CA TYR A 120 17.78 -20.54 9.39
C TYR A 120 17.51 -19.21 8.63
N PRO A 121 17.42 -18.06 9.31
CA PRO A 121 17.76 -17.81 10.72
C PRO A 121 16.63 -18.06 11.73
N ARG A 122 15.40 -18.35 11.28
CA ARG A 122 14.18 -18.42 12.14
C ARG A 122 13.98 -19.73 12.91
N SER A 123 14.94 -20.66 12.86
CA SER A 123 14.93 -22.03 13.42
C SER A 123 13.96 -22.32 14.57
N ALA A 124 13.43 -23.55 14.64
CA ALA A 124 12.66 -23.98 15.81
C ALA A 124 13.54 -24.06 17.07
N GLU A 125 13.17 -23.32 18.11
CA GLU A 125 13.95 -23.19 19.34
C GLU A 125 13.38 -24.07 20.46
N PHE A 126 14.23 -24.90 21.06
CA PHE A 126 13.89 -25.78 22.16
C PHE A 126 14.74 -25.43 23.38
N VAL A 127 14.17 -24.65 24.31
CA VAL A 127 14.79 -24.26 25.57
C VAL A 127 14.37 -25.23 26.67
N GLN A 128 15.30 -26.02 27.20
CA GLN A 128 15.01 -27.06 28.20
C GLN A 128 13.86 -28.01 27.78
N SER A 129 13.66 -28.19 26.47
CA SER A 129 12.50 -28.87 25.90
C SER A 129 12.94 -29.99 24.97
N THR A 130 12.04 -30.93 24.69
CA THR A 130 12.36 -32.14 23.91
C THR A 130 11.63 -32.15 22.57
N LEU A 131 12.35 -32.44 21.50
CA LEU A 131 11.83 -32.82 20.19
C LEU A 131 12.10 -34.31 19.96
N THR A 132 11.06 -35.08 19.70
CA THR A 132 11.16 -36.51 19.42
C THR A 132 10.69 -36.79 18.00
N LEU A 133 11.56 -37.36 17.17
CA LEU A 133 11.24 -37.85 15.83
C LEU A 133 11.59 -39.33 15.76
N HIS A 134 10.63 -40.21 16.08
CA HIS A 134 10.91 -41.62 16.30
C HIS A 134 9.90 -42.58 15.65
N GLY A 135 10.37 -43.63 14.96
CA GLY A 135 9.48 -44.70 14.48
C GLY A 135 8.57 -44.28 13.33
N ASN A 136 8.96 -43.27 12.54
CA ASN A 136 8.13 -42.75 11.45
C ASN A 136 8.56 -43.32 10.10
N ALA A 137 7.59 -43.59 9.23
CA ALA A 137 7.79 -43.96 7.83
C ALA A 137 7.31 -42.81 6.93
N GLY A 138 8.23 -42.30 6.11
CA GLY A 138 8.01 -41.24 5.13
C GLY A 138 8.37 -41.65 3.71
N SER A 139 8.04 -40.81 2.73
CA SER A 139 8.50 -40.95 1.35
C SER A 139 8.89 -39.60 0.74
N GLY A 140 9.79 -39.60 -0.22
CA GLY A 140 10.32 -38.40 -0.86
C GLY A 140 11.83 -38.28 -0.71
N SER A 141 12.35 -37.06 -0.90
CA SER A 141 13.79 -36.78 -0.80
C SER A 141 14.29 -36.62 0.63
N PHE A 142 13.44 -36.07 1.52
CA PHE A 142 13.81 -35.75 2.90
C PHE A 142 12.69 -36.14 3.86
N VAL A 143 13.06 -36.59 5.05
CA VAL A 143 12.13 -36.85 6.17
C VAL A 143 11.71 -35.53 6.83
N MET A 144 12.68 -34.63 6.94
CA MET A 144 12.55 -33.34 7.62
C MET A 144 13.15 -32.23 6.79
N ASP A 145 12.59 -31.02 6.88
CA ASP A 145 13.28 -29.79 6.47
C ASP A 145 13.28 -28.76 7.61
N GLY A 146 14.12 -27.74 7.46
CA GLY A 146 14.34 -26.72 8.49
C GLY A 146 15.49 -27.02 9.44
N THR A 147 15.64 -26.15 10.43
CA THR A 147 16.76 -26.19 11.39
C THR A 147 16.25 -26.16 12.83
N VAL A 148 16.76 -27.05 13.67
CA VAL A 148 16.44 -27.10 15.11
C VAL A 148 17.59 -26.53 15.91
N VAL A 149 17.28 -25.58 16.78
CA VAL A 149 18.21 -24.97 17.73
C VAL A 149 17.84 -25.40 19.14
N LEU A 150 18.80 -25.97 19.86
CA LEU A 150 18.66 -26.31 21.27
C LEU A 150 19.15 -25.12 22.10
N GLY A 151 18.22 -24.36 22.68
CA GLY A 151 18.51 -23.18 23.50
C GLY A 151 18.82 -23.56 24.96
N GLY A 152 19.88 -23.00 25.53
CA GLY A 152 20.28 -23.23 26.92
C GLY A 152 20.70 -24.68 27.25
N ALA A 153 21.02 -24.95 28.51
CA ALA A 153 21.31 -26.31 28.98
C ALA A 153 20.01 -27.10 29.16
N GLY A 154 19.88 -28.26 28.50
CA GLY A 154 18.76 -29.20 28.72
C GLY A 154 17.81 -29.42 27.53
N GLY A 155 17.96 -28.70 26.42
CA GLY A 155 17.23 -29.00 25.19
C GLY A 155 17.68 -30.34 24.58
N LYS A 156 16.74 -31.15 24.08
CA LYS A 156 17.02 -32.48 23.53
C LYS A 156 16.32 -32.68 22.20
N PHE A 157 17.07 -33.17 21.20
CA PHE A 157 16.51 -33.63 19.94
C PHE A 157 16.84 -35.11 19.76
N VAL A 158 15.83 -35.96 19.83
CA VAL A 158 15.95 -37.42 19.81
C VAL A 158 15.40 -37.96 18.49
N VAL A 159 16.20 -38.77 17.79
CA VAL A 159 15.86 -39.28 16.46
C VAL A 159 16.12 -40.78 16.41
N GLY A 160 15.18 -41.56 15.88
CA GLY A 160 15.38 -43.00 15.75
C GLY A 160 14.36 -43.68 14.86
N CYS A 161 14.67 -44.86 14.35
CA CYS A 161 13.71 -45.72 13.65
C CYS A 161 12.94 -45.06 12.51
N LEU A 162 13.64 -44.32 11.68
CA LEU A 162 13.04 -43.65 10.53
C LEU A 162 13.12 -44.56 9.31
N MET A 163 12.04 -44.62 8.54
CA MET A 163 12.02 -45.22 7.21
C MET A 163 11.75 -44.15 6.17
N LEU A 164 12.51 -44.15 5.08
CA LEU A 164 12.31 -43.26 3.94
C LEU A 164 12.26 -44.11 2.66
N ASN A 165 11.21 -43.96 1.86
CA ASN A 165 11.00 -44.73 0.62
C ASN A 165 11.07 -46.26 0.83
N GLY A 166 10.54 -46.74 1.96
CA GLY A 166 10.54 -48.16 2.31
C GLY A 166 11.88 -48.71 2.81
N GLN A 167 12.92 -47.86 2.94
CA GLN A 167 14.22 -48.26 3.49
C GLN A 167 14.43 -47.69 4.90
N ALA A 168 14.91 -48.52 5.83
CA ALA A 168 15.28 -48.10 7.17
C ALA A 168 16.57 -47.26 7.14
N LEU A 169 16.50 -46.04 7.66
CA LEU A 169 17.62 -45.11 7.72
C LEU A 169 18.56 -45.46 8.87
N ARG A 170 19.87 -45.49 8.60
CA ARG A 170 20.89 -45.61 9.65
C ARG A 170 21.19 -44.22 10.23
N PRO A 171 21.74 -44.13 11.45
CA PRO A 171 22.06 -42.84 12.07
C PRO A 171 22.94 -41.90 11.21
N PHE A 172 23.84 -42.45 10.40
CA PHE A 172 24.67 -41.68 9.47
C PHE A 172 23.88 -41.07 8.30
N ASP A 173 22.74 -41.66 7.93
CA ASP A 173 21.89 -41.20 6.83
C ASP A 173 20.91 -40.11 7.27
N TYR A 174 20.74 -39.87 8.58
CA TYR A 174 19.79 -38.89 9.11
C TYR A 174 20.05 -37.47 8.59
N ARG A 175 21.32 -37.07 8.48
CA ARG A 175 21.67 -35.76 7.92
C ARG A 175 21.30 -35.66 6.44
N SER A 176 21.53 -36.72 5.67
CA SER A 176 21.14 -36.80 4.26
C SER A 176 19.62 -36.81 4.07
N ALA A 177 18.88 -37.28 5.07
CA ALA A 177 17.42 -37.23 5.13
C ALA A 177 16.85 -35.87 5.62
N GLY A 178 17.69 -34.83 5.69
CA GLY A 178 17.28 -33.45 6.00
C GLY A 178 17.21 -33.11 7.49
N ILE A 179 17.69 -33.98 8.37
CA ILE A 179 17.71 -33.73 9.82
C ILE A 179 18.92 -32.88 10.17
N ILE A 180 18.69 -31.58 10.33
CA ILE A 180 19.73 -30.57 10.59
C ILE A 180 19.62 -30.07 12.03
N GLY A 181 20.67 -30.32 12.82
CA GLY A 181 20.78 -29.91 14.22
C GLY A 181 21.65 -30.85 15.04
N LYS A 182 21.82 -30.56 16.33
CA LYS A 182 22.46 -31.47 17.29
C LYS A 182 21.40 -32.45 17.80
N PHE A 183 21.48 -33.72 17.38
CA PHE A 183 20.54 -34.77 17.80
C PHE A 183 21.24 -35.97 18.42
N ARG A 184 20.51 -36.73 19.23
CA ARG A 184 20.91 -38.02 19.81
C ARG A 184 20.17 -39.16 19.07
N PRO A 185 20.88 -40.06 18.37
CA PRO A 185 20.25 -41.20 17.74
C PRO A 185 19.84 -42.25 18.79
N VAL A 186 18.66 -42.85 18.62
CA VAL A 186 18.14 -43.96 19.44
C VAL A 186 17.87 -45.17 18.56
N ALA A 187 18.31 -46.34 19.02
CA ALA A 187 18.14 -47.59 18.29
C ALA A 187 16.71 -48.14 18.42
N CYS A 188 16.28 -48.91 17.43
CA CYS A 188 14.94 -49.50 17.43
C CYS A 188 14.78 -50.61 18.44
N GLY A 189 13.61 -50.65 19.08
CA GLY A 189 13.28 -51.62 20.10
C GLY A 189 13.91 -51.36 21.47
N VAL A 190 14.65 -50.25 21.64
CA VAL A 190 15.21 -49.85 22.94
C VAL A 190 14.23 -48.94 23.65
N CYS A 191 13.94 -49.22 24.93
CA CYS A 191 13.15 -48.33 25.77
C CYS A 191 13.95 -47.06 26.08
N ASP A 192 13.44 -45.91 25.64
CA ASP A 192 14.01 -44.61 25.97
C ASP A 192 12.90 -43.68 26.47
N ALA A 193 13.11 -43.11 27.66
CA ALA A 193 12.13 -42.26 28.32
C ALA A 193 11.90 -40.94 27.55
N GLU A 194 12.91 -40.43 26.85
CA GLU A 194 12.78 -39.20 26.05
C GLU A 194 12.03 -39.44 24.72
N VAL A 195 11.92 -40.71 24.32
CA VAL A 195 11.12 -41.12 23.17
C VAL A 195 9.67 -41.36 23.57
N SER A 196 9.45 -42.00 24.71
CA SER A 196 8.16 -42.59 25.07
C SER A 196 7.34 -41.72 26.02
N CYS A 197 7.99 -40.85 26.81
CA CYS A 197 7.37 -40.20 27.95
C CYS A 197 7.53 -38.67 27.93
N PHE A 198 6.51 -37.96 28.40
CA PHE A 198 6.61 -36.55 28.71
C PHE A 198 7.44 -36.36 29.98
N ALA A 199 8.68 -35.89 29.81
CA ALA A 199 9.68 -35.86 30.87
C ALA A 199 9.22 -35.14 32.15
N ALA A 200 8.52 -34.02 32.03
CA ALA A 200 8.12 -33.21 33.18
C ALA A 200 7.10 -33.88 34.11
N ALA A 201 6.32 -34.85 33.61
CA ALA A 201 5.35 -35.60 34.43
C ALA A 201 5.65 -37.11 34.50
N THR A 202 6.90 -37.51 34.23
CA THR A 202 7.33 -38.90 34.32
C THR A 202 8.15 -39.14 35.59
N ARG A 203 7.75 -40.14 36.40
CA ARG A 203 8.47 -40.55 37.62
C ARG A 203 9.54 -41.59 37.32
N ALA A 204 9.21 -42.57 36.48
CA ALA A 204 10.12 -43.65 36.10
C ALA A 204 9.63 -44.29 34.79
N MET A 205 10.48 -45.09 34.14
CA MET A 205 10.08 -45.96 33.03
C MET A 205 10.24 -47.42 33.45
N SER A 206 9.27 -48.26 33.12
CA SER A 206 9.34 -49.70 33.38
C SER A 206 10.30 -50.40 32.42
N GLY A 207 10.67 -51.65 32.73
CA GLY A 207 11.43 -52.51 31.81
C GLY A 207 10.67 -52.88 30.53
N SER A 208 9.35 -52.66 30.47
CA SER A 208 8.48 -52.86 29.31
C SER A 208 8.31 -51.61 28.44
N CYS A 209 9.14 -50.57 28.65
CA CYS A 209 9.02 -49.25 28.02
C CYS A 209 7.75 -48.47 28.39
N ASP A 210 7.07 -48.81 29.49
CA ASP A 210 5.88 -48.08 29.93
C ASP A 210 6.27 -46.93 30.87
N CYS A 211 5.70 -45.75 30.63
CA CYS A 211 5.93 -44.59 31.49
C CYS A 211 5.12 -44.71 32.78
N ARG A 212 5.79 -44.59 33.93
CA ARG A 212 5.14 -44.44 35.24
C ARG A 212 5.07 -42.95 35.56
N CYS A 213 3.85 -42.42 35.60
CA CYS A 213 3.63 -40.98 35.73
C CYS A 213 3.86 -40.48 37.15
N ALA A 214 4.34 -39.25 37.26
CA ALA A 214 4.31 -38.47 38.49
C ALA A 214 2.88 -38.00 38.78
N GLU A 215 2.68 -37.38 39.94
CA GLU A 215 1.39 -36.78 40.26
C GLU A 215 1.02 -35.71 39.22
N GLY A 216 -0.22 -35.76 38.70
CA GLY A 216 -0.68 -34.88 37.61
C GLY A 216 -0.35 -35.34 36.19
N GLY A 217 0.34 -36.47 35.99
CA GLY A 217 0.55 -37.07 34.67
C GLY A 217 -0.51 -38.12 34.31
N TYR A 218 -0.96 -38.14 33.06
CA TYR A 218 -2.05 -38.98 32.57
C TYR A 218 -1.68 -39.81 31.33
N GLY A 219 -2.24 -41.02 31.24
CA GLY A 219 -2.10 -41.91 30.08
C GLY A 219 -0.74 -42.60 29.98
N ARG A 220 -0.49 -43.25 28.84
CA ARG A 220 0.76 -44.01 28.60
C ARG A 220 1.99 -43.13 28.43
N ASP A 221 1.81 -41.90 27.96
CA ASP A 221 2.89 -40.97 27.68
C ASP A 221 3.11 -39.97 28.84
N CYS A 222 2.35 -40.10 29.93
CA CYS A 222 2.35 -39.19 31.08
C CYS A 222 2.11 -37.72 30.72
N LEU A 223 1.11 -37.45 29.88
CA LEU A 223 0.76 -36.09 29.47
C LEU A 223 0.21 -35.28 30.66
N PRO A 224 0.42 -33.95 30.70
CA PRO A 224 0.03 -33.10 31.84
C PRO A 224 -1.48 -32.92 32.02
N VAL A 225 -2.28 -33.33 31.02
CA VAL A 225 -3.76 -33.25 31.05
C VAL A 225 -4.35 -34.59 30.64
N TYR A 226 -5.44 -34.97 31.30
CA TYR A 226 -6.26 -36.11 30.89
C TYR A 226 -7.00 -35.79 29.59
N LEU A 227 -6.67 -36.52 28.52
CA LEU A 227 -7.37 -36.46 27.24
C LEU A 227 -8.23 -37.72 27.07
N PRO A 228 -9.56 -37.60 26.95
CA PRO A 228 -10.41 -38.76 26.71
C PRO A 228 -10.02 -39.40 25.38
N HIS A 229 -9.67 -40.69 25.42
CA HIS A 229 -9.46 -41.46 24.19
C HIS A 229 -10.83 -41.96 23.73
N VAL A 230 -11.25 -41.52 22.55
CA VAL A 230 -12.48 -42.04 21.93
C VAL A 230 -12.09 -43.36 21.27
N ASP A 231 -12.30 -44.48 21.97
CA ASP A 231 -12.33 -45.78 21.31
C ASP A 231 -13.44 -45.69 20.25
N GLY A 232 -13.04 -45.55 18.98
CA GLY A 232 -13.97 -45.34 17.87
C GLY A 232 -15.14 -46.31 17.99
N CYS A 233 -16.37 -45.80 17.90
CA CYS A 233 -17.60 -46.58 18.02
C CYS A 233 -17.43 -47.95 17.35
N ASN A 234 -17.35 -48.97 18.18
CA ASN A 234 -17.00 -50.32 17.79
C ASN A 234 -18.16 -50.92 16.98
N ARG A 235 -18.18 -50.73 15.66
CA ARG A 235 -18.94 -51.52 14.66
C ARG A 235 -18.64 -51.09 13.22
N THR A 236 -17.58 -51.68 12.65
CA THR A 236 -17.63 -52.32 11.32
C THR A 236 -16.38 -53.21 11.16
N PRO A 237 -16.51 -54.51 10.82
CA PRO A 237 -15.36 -55.39 10.66
C PRO A 237 -14.52 -54.98 9.45
N ALA A 238 -13.21 -55.18 9.57
CA ALA A 238 -12.20 -54.96 8.55
C ALA A 238 -12.54 -55.59 7.18
N MET A 239 -12.15 -54.91 6.10
CA MET A 239 -11.89 -55.50 4.78
C MET A 239 -10.85 -54.64 4.03
N PRO A 240 -10.08 -55.20 3.06
CA PRO A 240 -8.66 -55.47 3.27
C PRO A 240 -7.71 -54.50 2.53
N LEU A 241 -6.42 -54.64 2.82
CA LEU A 241 -5.26 -54.06 2.12
C LEU A 241 -5.44 -54.09 0.59
N LEU A 242 -5.48 -52.91 -0.02
CA LEU A 242 -5.34 -52.73 -1.47
C LEU A 242 -4.04 -52.00 -1.75
N SER A 243 -3.01 -52.79 -2.08
CA SER A 243 -1.81 -52.33 -2.75
C SER A 243 -2.15 -52.00 -4.21
N HIS A 244 -2.15 -50.72 -4.57
CA HIS A 244 -2.16 -50.32 -5.98
C HIS A 244 -0.99 -49.37 -6.28
N THR A 245 0.05 -49.95 -6.88
CA THR A 245 0.95 -49.27 -7.80
C THR A 245 0.14 -48.90 -9.04
N ALA A 246 0.03 -47.62 -9.37
CA ALA A 246 -0.61 -47.18 -10.62
C ALA A 246 0.29 -46.18 -11.36
N THR A 247 0.81 -46.66 -12.48
CA THR A 247 1.54 -45.97 -13.54
C THR A 247 0.64 -44.92 -14.22
N LEU A 248 1.20 -43.72 -14.44
CA LEU A 248 0.56 -42.63 -15.19
C LEU A 248 0.46 -42.99 -16.68
N THR A 249 -0.72 -42.91 -17.26
CA THR A 249 -0.89 -42.80 -18.72
C THR A 249 -1.94 -41.73 -19.02
N GLU A 250 -1.51 -40.76 -19.83
CA GLU A 250 -2.23 -39.60 -20.31
C GLU A 250 -3.33 -40.00 -21.31
N THR A 251 -4.58 -39.58 -21.13
CA THR A 251 -5.48 -39.26 -22.27
C THR A 251 -6.64 -38.32 -21.87
N ARG A 252 -6.99 -37.47 -22.83
CA ARG A 252 -7.94 -36.35 -22.91
C ARG A 252 -9.40 -36.59 -22.49
N SER A 253 -9.97 -35.49 -21.98
CA SER A 253 -11.35 -34.95 -22.06
C SER A 253 -12.53 -35.85 -22.48
N LEU A 254 -13.63 -35.75 -21.72
CA LEU A 254 -14.98 -35.39 -22.21
C LEU A 254 -15.92 -35.07 -21.02
N THR A 255 -16.70 -34.00 -21.17
CA THR A 255 -17.79 -33.54 -20.29
C THR A 255 -18.99 -34.47 -20.33
N PRO A 256 -19.73 -34.66 -19.21
CA PRO A 256 -21.16 -34.92 -19.33
C PRO A 256 -22.05 -34.05 -18.43
N THR A 257 -23.13 -33.60 -19.08
CA THR A 257 -24.37 -32.97 -18.62
C THR A 257 -25.05 -33.72 -17.47
N TRP A 258 -25.63 -32.99 -16.51
CA TRP A 258 -26.67 -33.51 -15.61
C TRP A 258 -27.85 -32.54 -15.49
N THR A 259 -29.04 -33.05 -15.81
CA THR A 259 -30.38 -32.55 -15.47
C THR A 259 -30.74 -32.91 -14.03
N PRO A 260 -31.39 -32.02 -13.24
CA PRO A 260 -31.96 -32.39 -11.95
C PRO A 260 -33.46 -32.64 -12.05
N SER A 261 -33.89 -33.81 -11.59
CA SER A 261 -35.26 -34.07 -11.14
C SER A 261 -35.29 -33.94 -9.61
N LEU A 262 -36.27 -33.18 -9.08
CA LEU A 262 -36.56 -33.21 -7.65
C LEU A 262 -38.05 -32.97 -7.39
N SER A 263 -38.57 -33.90 -6.61
CA SER A 263 -39.95 -34.16 -6.24
C SER A 263 -40.49 -33.17 -5.23
N THR A 264 -41.77 -32.87 -5.35
CA THR A 264 -42.62 -32.04 -4.48
C THR A 264 -42.99 -32.73 -3.16
N ALA A 265 -43.04 -31.99 -2.05
CA ALA A 265 -44.13 -32.06 -1.06
C ALA A 265 -44.11 -30.83 -0.10
N HIS A 266 -45.32 -30.42 0.26
CA HIS A 266 -45.79 -29.21 0.92
C HIS A 266 -45.28 -28.92 2.35
N TYR A 267 -45.26 -27.63 2.74
CA TYR A 267 -46.16 -27.02 3.76
C TYR A 267 -45.92 -25.49 3.85
N SER A 268 -47.00 -24.71 3.94
CA SER A 268 -47.03 -23.23 4.08
C SER A 268 -46.77 -22.77 5.53
N PRO A 269 -46.41 -21.49 5.77
CA PRO A 269 -47.43 -20.48 6.09
C PRO A 269 -47.16 -19.03 5.59
N THR A 270 -48.24 -18.24 5.59
CA THR A 270 -48.39 -16.76 5.48
C THR A 270 -47.56 -16.00 6.55
N GLN A 271 -47.18 -14.71 6.51
CA GLN A 271 -47.61 -13.49 5.82
C GLN A 271 -46.58 -12.34 6.06
N TYR A 272 -46.71 -11.24 5.29
CA TYR A 272 -46.12 -9.88 5.41
C TYR A 272 -44.76 -9.56 4.75
N GLY A 273 -44.83 -8.70 3.71
CA GLY A 273 -43.70 -8.21 2.89
C GLY A 273 -43.08 -6.88 3.35
N PRO A 274 -42.16 -6.32 2.53
CA PRO A 274 -42.53 -5.14 1.76
C PRO A 274 -41.99 -5.11 0.31
N THR A 275 -42.54 -4.14 -0.41
CA THR A 275 -42.52 -3.79 -1.84
C THR A 275 -41.16 -3.45 -2.44
N GLU A 276 -40.82 -4.04 -3.58
CA GLU A 276 -39.98 -3.44 -4.63
C GLU A 276 -40.55 -3.76 -6.02
N THR A 277 -40.81 -2.71 -6.80
CA THR A 277 -41.33 -2.74 -8.17
C THR A 277 -40.18 -2.91 -9.17
N LEU A 278 -40.27 -3.95 -10.00
CA LEU A 278 -39.36 -4.26 -11.11
C LEU A 278 -39.96 -3.72 -12.42
N GLN A 279 -39.17 -2.97 -13.19
CA GLN A 279 -39.51 -2.54 -14.55
C GLN A 279 -39.47 -3.75 -15.50
N VAL A 280 -40.56 -3.95 -16.25
CA VAL A 280 -40.62 -4.86 -17.40
C VAL A 280 -40.96 -4.06 -18.64
N THR A 281 -40.09 -4.21 -19.64
CA THR A 281 -40.22 -3.80 -21.03
C THR A 281 -41.29 -4.66 -21.71
N GLU A 282 -42.27 -4.04 -22.36
CA GLU A 282 -43.12 -4.73 -23.33
C GLU A 282 -43.32 -3.88 -24.60
N THR A 283 -42.99 -4.51 -25.72
CA THR A 283 -43.11 -4.00 -27.09
C THR A 283 -44.45 -4.45 -27.65
N VAL A 284 -45.30 -3.53 -28.11
CA VAL A 284 -46.53 -3.86 -28.83
C VAL A 284 -46.53 -3.18 -30.20
N ALA A 285 -46.63 -4.00 -31.25
CA ALA A 285 -46.84 -3.60 -32.64
C ALA A 285 -48.36 -3.60 -32.95
N LEU A 286 -48.79 -2.67 -33.81
CA LEU A 286 -50.16 -2.56 -34.35
C LEU A 286 -50.15 -2.76 -35.88
N PRO A 287 -51.19 -3.39 -36.44
CA PRO A 287 -51.64 -3.12 -37.81
C PRO A 287 -53.16 -2.76 -37.82
N PRO A 288 -53.81 -2.56 -38.98
CA PRO A 288 -54.05 -1.23 -39.55
C PRO A 288 -55.55 -0.92 -39.76
N THR A 289 -55.96 0.34 -39.91
CA THR A 289 -57.25 0.66 -40.57
C THR A 289 -57.22 2.01 -41.29
N ARG A 290 -57.87 1.99 -42.46
CA ARG A 290 -58.00 3.02 -43.51
C ARG A 290 -58.53 4.38 -43.04
N THR A 291 -58.09 5.37 -43.82
CA THR A 291 -58.59 6.73 -44.07
C THR A 291 -60.10 6.93 -44.00
N PRO A 292 -60.51 8.12 -43.57
CA PRO A 292 -61.43 8.91 -44.39
C PRO A 292 -60.85 10.29 -44.72
N THR A 293 -61.06 10.70 -45.97
CA THR A 293 -60.88 12.05 -46.46
C THR A 293 -61.99 12.93 -45.87
N ALA A 294 -61.63 13.99 -45.14
CA ALA A 294 -62.53 15.10 -44.85
C ALA A 294 -61.75 16.40 -44.99
N SER A 295 -62.07 17.13 -46.06
CA SER A 295 -61.73 18.53 -46.24
C SER A 295 -62.44 19.37 -45.18
N VAL A 296 -61.70 20.03 -44.30
CA VAL A 296 -62.20 21.17 -43.53
C VAL A 296 -61.19 22.30 -43.63
N SER A 297 -61.63 23.33 -44.34
CA SER A 297 -61.12 24.69 -44.29
C SER A 297 -61.28 25.21 -42.86
N SER A 298 -60.18 25.35 -42.13
CA SER A 298 -60.08 26.27 -41.00
C SER A 298 -58.61 26.57 -40.76
N THR A 299 -58.22 27.82 -41.00
CA THR A 299 -56.95 28.42 -40.58
C THR A 299 -56.76 28.23 -39.08
N LEU A 300 -56.00 27.22 -38.68
CA LEU A 300 -55.41 27.15 -37.34
C LEU A 300 -54.33 28.25 -37.30
N TRP A 301 -54.52 29.22 -36.41
CA TRP A 301 -53.57 30.30 -36.21
C TRP A 301 -52.24 29.69 -35.79
N TRP A 302 -51.18 29.94 -36.57
CA TRP A 302 -49.83 29.37 -36.35
C TRP A 302 -49.23 29.75 -34.98
N SER A 303 -49.82 30.70 -34.26
CA SER A 303 -49.37 31.18 -32.95
C SER A 303 -49.45 30.16 -31.80
N ASP A 304 -50.25 29.09 -31.92
CA ASP A 304 -50.40 28.07 -30.86
C ASP A 304 -49.49 26.83 -31.03
N VAL A 305 -48.69 26.79 -32.11
CA VAL A 305 -47.80 25.65 -32.40
C VAL A 305 -46.48 25.78 -31.62
N ALA A 306 -46.06 24.73 -30.93
CA ALA A 306 -44.79 24.71 -30.21
C ALA A 306 -43.59 24.91 -31.16
N CYS A 307 -42.61 25.71 -30.72
CA CYS A 307 -41.41 25.96 -31.53
C CYS A 307 -40.57 24.69 -31.73
N PRO A 308 -40.05 24.45 -32.95
CA PRO A 308 -39.22 23.28 -33.24
C PRO A 308 -37.79 23.42 -32.71
N THR A 309 -37.11 22.29 -32.50
CA THR A 309 -35.67 22.24 -32.29
C THR A 309 -34.93 22.54 -33.60
N LEU A 310 -33.89 23.36 -33.54
CA LEU A 310 -33.09 23.71 -34.71
C LEU A 310 -32.12 22.58 -35.04
N ALA A 311 -32.09 22.17 -36.31
CA ALA A 311 -31.07 21.25 -36.80
C ALA A 311 -29.82 22.06 -37.17
N VAL A 312 -28.74 21.86 -36.42
CA VAL A 312 -27.46 22.54 -36.65
C VAL A 312 -26.48 21.56 -37.28
N THR A 313 -25.96 21.90 -38.46
CA THR A 313 -24.98 21.08 -39.19
C THR A 313 -23.80 21.93 -39.63
N THR A 314 -22.67 21.28 -39.91
CA THR A 314 -21.42 21.97 -40.28
C THR A 314 -20.83 21.35 -41.53
N THR A 315 -20.20 22.15 -42.39
CA THR A 315 -19.47 21.63 -43.57
C THR A 315 -18.10 21.01 -43.23
N ALA A 316 -17.73 20.97 -41.95
CA ALA A 316 -16.51 20.31 -41.48
C ALA A 316 -16.54 18.79 -41.72
N ALA A 317 -15.37 18.21 -42.00
CA ALA A 317 -15.22 16.78 -42.20
C ALA A 317 -15.64 16.00 -40.92
N GLY A 318 -16.66 15.15 -41.03
CA GLY A 318 -17.19 14.38 -39.89
C GLY A 318 -18.37 15.02 -39.13
N GLY A 319 -18.91 16.15 -39.61
CA GLY A 319 -20.17 16.72 -39.10
C GLY A 319 -20.09 17.47 -37.76
N SER A 320 -18.89 17.66 -37.22
CA SER A 320 -18.64 18.49 -36.02
C SER A 320 -17.46 19.44 -36.26
N LEU A 321 -17.54 20.65 -35.73
CA LEU A 321 -16.43 21.61 -35.77
C LEU A 321 -15.27 21.12 -34.91
N THR A 322 -14.06 21.17 -35.46
CA THR A 322 -12.83 20.91 -34.70
C THR A 322 -12.07 22.20 -34.43
N GLN A 323 -11.21 22.18 -33.41
CA GLN A 323 -10.30 23.27 -33.12
C GLN A 323 -9.39 23.63 -34.32
N ASN A 324 -9.04 22.67 -35.18
CA ASN A 324 -8.25 22.90 -36.40
C ASN A 324 -9.03 23.66 -37.48
N ASP A 325 -10.33 23.42 -37.60
CA ASP A 325 -11.19 24.12 -38.56
C ASP A 325 -11.23 25.63 -38.25
N ILE A 326 -11.24 25.98 -36.96
CA ILE A 326 -11.25 27.38 -36.50
C ILE A 326 -9.87 28.04 -36.64
N ARG A 327 -8.78 27.29 -36.48
CA ARG A 327 -7.40 27.79 -36.65
C ARG A 327 -7.04 28.07 -38.12
N GLY A 328 -7.88 27.64 -39.06
CA GLY A 328 -7.64 27.81 -40.49
C GLY A 328 -6.70 26.76 -41.06
N GLY A 329 -6.86 25.49 -40.65
CA GLY A 329 -6.05 24.34 -41.04
C GLY A 329 -6.10 23.99 -42.54
N GLY A 330 -5.57 24.87 -43.40
CA GLY A 330 -5.16 24.59 -44.77
C GLY A 330 -6.26 24.59 -45.86
N SER A 331 -7.55 24.64 -45.52
CA SER A 331 -8.61 24.75 -46.53
C SER A 331 -8.87 26.21 -46.93
N ALA A 332 -8.89 26.50 -48.23
CA ALA A 332 -9.24 27.81 -48.77
C ALA A 332 -10.74 28.15 -48.66
N VAL A 333 -11.58 27.16 -48.34
CA VAL A 333 -13.03 27.32 -48.22
C VAL A 333 -13.40 27.51 -46.74
N PRO A 334 -14.13 28.58 -46.38
CA PRO A 334 -14.57 28.80 -45.01
C PRO A 334 -15.55 27.72 -44.58
N THR A 335 -15.37 27.19 -43.36
CA THR A 335 -16.33 26.27 -42.75
C THR A 335 -17.65 26.99 -42.50
N LEU A 336 -18.76 26.42 -42.93
CA LEU A 336 -20.09 26.99 -42.78
C LEU A 336 -20.85 26.24 -41.69
N LEU A 337 -21.50 27.00 -40.81
CA LEU A 337 -22.46 26.53 -39.83
C LEU A 337 -23.87 26.74 -40.40
N MET A 338 -24.58 25.66 -40.66
CA MET A 338 -25.93 25.66 -41.23
C MET A 338 -26.96 25.41 -40.14
N VAL A 339 -27.97 26.26 -40.06
CA VAL A 339 -29.09 26.15 -39.11
C VAL A 339 -30.37 26.00 -39.90
N ALA A 340 -31.00 24.83 -39.79
CA ALA A 340 -32.18 24.46 -40.55
C ALA A 340 -33.42 24.32 -39.67
N LEU A 341 -34.54 24.82 -40.17
CA LEU A 341 -35.87 24.56 -39.62
C LEU A 341 -36.43 23.26 -40.23
N PRO A 342 -37.01 22.35 -39.41
CA PRO A 342 -37.66 21.17 -39.94
C PRO A 342 -38.95 21.57 -40.70
N PRO A 343 -39.30 20.84 -41.78
CA PRO A 343 -40.61 21.02 -42.42
C PRO A 343 -41.75 20.84 -41.40
N PRO A 344 -42.83 21.66 -41.44
CA PRO A 344 -43.20 22.68 -42.43
C PRO A 344 -42.71 24.12 -42.11
N PHE A 345 -41.87 24.31 -41.09
CA PHE A 345 -41.47 25.64 -40.61
C PHE A 345 -40.54 26.37 -41.60
N ARG A 346 -40.64 27.69 -41.64
CA ARG A 346 -39.83 28.56 -42.51
C ARG A 346 -39.34 29.78 -41.73
N TRP A 347 -38.19 30.32 -42.11
CA TRP A 347 -37.69 31.57 -41.54
C TRP A 347 -38.57 32.75 -41.98
N ALA A 348 -38.79 33.71 -41.08
CA ALA A 348 -39.45 34.97 -41.39
C ALA A 348 -38.72 35.69 -42.54
N ARG A 349 -39.40 36.56 -43.28
CA ARG A 349 -38.82 37.28 -44.44
C ARG A 349 -37.94 38.48 -44.05
N ASP A 350 -37.71 38.68 -42.76
CA ASP A 350 -36.92 39.78 -42.22
C ASP A 350 -35.50 39.80 -42.84
N PRO A 351 -34.97 40.96 -43.27
CA PRO A 351 -33.58 41.09 -43.68
C PRO A 351 -32.56 40.97 -42.53
N GLN A 352 -32.96 41.12 -41.26
CA GLN A 352 -32.07 41.11 -40.08
C GLN A 352 -32.31 39.95 -39.11
N LEU A 353 -32.62 38.74 -39.62
CA LEU A 353 -32.82 37.56 -38.75
C LEU A 353 -31.71 37.32 -37.74
N GLY A 354 -30.46 37.63 -38.10
CA GLY A 354 -29.29 37.45 -37.22
C GLY A 354 -29.41 38.12 -35.85
N THR A 355 -30.22 39.19 -35.72
CA THR A 355 -30.47 39.88 -34.44
C THR A 355 -31.29 39.04 -33.46
N HIS A 356 -32.07 38.08 -33.97
CA HIS A 356 -32.87 37.15 -33.19
C HIS A 356 -32.14 35.84 -32.87
N LEU A 357 -30.89 35.68 -33.31
CA LEU A 357 -30.04 34.54 -32.95
C LEU A 357 -28.97 35.00 -31.96
N SER A 358 -28.84 34.25 -30.86
CA SER A 358 -27.81 34.46 -29.85
C SER A 358 -27.09 33.15 -29.53
N PHE A 359 -25.83 33.27 -29.15
CA PHE A 359 -25.02 32.13 -28.74
C PHE A 359 -24.90 32.10 -27.22
N VAL A 360 -25.23 30.96 -26.63
CA VAL A 360 -25.18 30.71 -25.19
C VAL A 360 -24.28 29.50 -24.95
N PRO A 361 -23.19 29.63 -24.18
CA PRO A 361 -22.34 28.48 -23.86
C PRO A 361 -23.05 27.57 -22.84
N VAL A 362 -22.95 26.25 -23.02
CA VAL A 362 -23.50 25.25 -22.08
C VAL A 362 -22.51 24.93 -20.96
N SER A 363 -21.21 24.94 -21.29
CA SER A 363 -20.11 24.77 -20.34
C SER A 363 -19.52 26.12 -19.92
N THR A 364 -18.73 26.15 -18.83
CA THR A 364 -17.97 27.35 -18.44
C THR A 364 -17.12 27.82 -19.60
N ALA A 365 -17.43 29.01 -20.11
CA ALA A 365 -16.78 29.60 -21.27
C ALA A 365 -15.28 29.67 -21.06
N GLN A 366 -14.51 29.06 -21.98
CA GLN A 366 -13.06 29.06 -21.86
C GLN A 366 -12.52 30.45 -22.27
N PRO A 367 -11.53 31.02 -21.56
CA PRO A 367 -10.98 32.35 -21.87
C PRO A 367 -10.38 32.45 -23.28
N SER A 368 -9.92 31.32 -23.82
CA SER A 368 -9.40 31.17 -25.19
C SER A 368 -10.40 30.53 -26.17
N GLY A 369 -11.60 30.15 -25.69
CA GLY A 369 -12.72 29.57 -26.45
C GLY A 369 -13.82 30.60 -26.73
N PHE A 370 -15.09 30.26 -26.50
CA PHE A 370 -16.22 31.18 -26.70
C PHE A 370 -16.21 32.43 -25.79
N GLY A 371 -15.57 32.34 -24.63
CA GLY A 371 -15.37 33.49 -23.73
C GLY A 371 -14.30 34.48 -24.23
N GLY A 372 -13.49 34.06 -25.22
CA GLY A 372 -12.34 34.81 -25.71
C GLY A 372 -12.59 35.65 -26.96
N PRO A 373 -11.49 36.11 -27.61
CA PRO A 373 -11.54 36.93 -28.82
C PRO A 373 -12.32 36.28 -29.97
N TRP A 374 -12.20 34.97 -30.14
CA TRP A 374 -12.94 34.24 -31.17
C TRP A 374 -14.45 34.24 -30.93
N GLY A 375 -14.91 34.07 -29.69
CA GLY A 375 -16.34 34.15 -29.40
C GLY A 375 -16.92 35.54 -29.65
N ALA A 376 -16.13 36.61 -29.47
CA ALA A 376 -16.52 37.95 -29.90
C ALA A 376 -16.64 38.06 -31.42
N MET A 377 -15.71 37.46 -32.17
CA MET A 377 -15.82 37.36 -33.64
C MET A 377 -17.06 36.58 -34.06
N LEU A 378 -17.39 35.48 -33.38
CA LEU A 378 -18.57 34.66 -33.67
C LEU A 378 -19.88 35.41 -33.39
N ARG A 379 -19.97 36.17 -32.29
CA ARG A 379 -21.14 36.99 -31.97
C ARG A 379 -21.37 38.12 -32.97
N ASN A 380 -20.30 38.61 -33.60
CA ASN A 380 -20.38 39.65 -34.64
C ASN A 380 -20.45 39.10 -36.06
N ALA A 381 -20.47 37.78 -36.24
CA ALA A 381 -20.51 37.15 -37.56
C ALA A 381 -21.91 37.29 -38.20
N THR A 382 -21.94 37.41 -39.53
CA THR A 382 -23.16 37.70 -40.28
C THR A 382 -23.84 36.43 -40.78
N TRP A 383 -25.13 36.30 -40.50
CA TRP A 383 -25.98 35.22 -41.01
C TRP A 383 -26.45 35.52 -42.43
N VAL A 384 -26.37 34.52 -43.31
CA VAL A 384 -26.79 34.60 -44.72
C VAL A 384 -27.79 33.47 -45.01
N ARG A 385 -28.69 33.67 -45.97
CA ARG A 385 -29.61 32.60 -46.41
C ARG A 385 -28.90 31.66 -47.39
N ASN A 386 -29.10 30.36 -47.23
CA ASN A 386 -28.54 29.37 -48.14
C ASN A 386 -29.06 29.60 -49.58
N ALA A 387 -28.17 29.50 -50.57
CA ALA A 387 -28.51 29.77 -51.98
C ALA A 387 -29.53 28.77 -52.58
N THR A 388 -29.53 27.52 -52.12
CA THR A 388 -30.42 26.45 -52.59
C THR A 388 -31.74 26.39 -51.81
N ASN A 389 -31.71 26.65 -50.50
CA ASN A 389 -32.85 26.54 -49.60
C ASN A 389 -33.03 27.80 -48.71
N PRO A 390 -33.30 28.99 -49.30
CA PRO A 390 -33.27 30.26 -48.58
C PRO A 390 -34.41 30.44 -47.56
N SER A 391 -35.45 29.62 -47.66
CA SER A 391 -36.63 29.70 -46.79
C SER A 391 -36.52 28.85 -45.52
N THR A 392 -35.60 27.90 -45.46
CA THR A 392 -35.50 26.92 -44.36
C THR A 392 -34.10 26.85 -43.75
N VAL A 393 -33.05 27.26 -44.46
CA VAL A 393 -31.66 27.14 -44.00
C VAL A 393 -30.97 28.51 -43.95
N LEU A 394 -30.36 28.81 -42.80
CA LEU A 394 -29.44 29.92 -42.60
C LEU A 394 -28.01 29.40 -42.49
N GLU A 395 -27.05 30.17 -42.98
CA GLU A 395 -25.62 29.85 -42.98
C GLU A 395 -24.82 30.95 -42.32
N LEU A 396 -23.79 30.57 -41.59
CA LEU A 396 -22.82 31.46 -40.95
C LEU A 396 -21.41 30.98 -41.30
N ALA A 397 -20.59 31.88 -41.83
CA ALA A 397 -19.17 31.61 -42.00
C ALA A 397 -18.47 31.61 -40.63
N VAL A 398 -17.88 30.48 -40.26
CA VAL A 398 -17.16 30.35 -38.99
C VAL A 398 -15.88 31.20 -39.04
N PRO A 399 -15.69 32.17 -38.12
CA PRO A 399 -14.51 33.03 -38.13
C PRO A 399 -13.23 32.22 -37.92
N VAL A 400 -12.19 32.52 -38.72
CA VAL A 400 -10.87 31.92 -38.54
C VAL A 400 -10.08 32.73 -37.52
N HIS A 401 -9.59 32.06 -36.48
CA HIS A 401 -8.73 32.67 -35.47
C HIS A 401 -7.57 31.73 -35.14
N ARG A 402 -6.35 32.08 -35.57
CA ARG A 402 -5.14 31.26 -35.35
C ARG A 402 -4.84 31.03 -33.87
N GLY A 403 -5.22 31.97 -33.01
CA GLY A 403 -5.04 31.87 -31.55
C GLY A 403 -6.10 31.02 -30.83
N TYR A 404 -7.08 30.46 -31.54
CA TYR A 404 -8.17 29.69 -30.93
C TYR A 404 -7.61 28.42 -30.28
N PHE A 405 -7.93 28.18 -29.01
CA PHE A 405 -7.55 26.96 -28.31
C PHE A 405 -8.63 26.59 -27.31
N ILE A 406 -9.08 25.35 -27.40
CA ILE A 406 -9.97 24.76 -26.41
C ILE A 406 -9.31 23.51 -25.85
N ALA A 407 -9.38 23.38 -24.54
CA ALA A 407 -8.73 22.29 -23.80
C ALA A 407 -9.63 21.05 -23.65
N ALA A 408 -10.93 21.27 -23.76
CA ALA A 408 -11.99 20.27 -23.71
C ALA A 408 -13.11 20.71 -24.66
N ASP A 409 -13.94 19.76 -25.08
CA ASP A 409 -15.07 20.02 -25.97
C ASP A 409 -15.97 21.13 -25.42
N GLU A 410 -16.26 22.12 -26.26
CA GLU A 410 -17.11 23.26 -25.91
C GLU A 410 -18.43 23.13 -26.66
N THR A 411 -19.55 23.06 -25.92
CA THR A 411 -20.89 22.99 -26.51
C THR A 411 -21.53 24.37 -26.47
N ILE A 412 -21.94 24.88 -27.63
CA ILE A 412 -22.57 26.19 -27.77
C ILE A 412 -23.99 25.97 -28.23
N VAL A 413 -24.95 26.54 -27.50
CA VAL A 413 -26.36 26.58 -27.85
C VAL A 413 -26.65 27.84 -28.65
N ILE A 414 -27.29 27.67 -29.79
CA ILE A 414 -27.88 28.72 -30.60
C ILE A 414 -29.31 28.89 -30.11
N ARG A 415 -29.59 30.03 -29.52
CA ARG A 415 -30.93 30.42 -29.05
C ARG A 415 -31.53 31.36 -30.08
N CYS A 416 -32.73 31.05 -30.54
CA CYS A 416 -33.46 31.87 -31.50
C CYS A 416 -34.88 32.22 -31.00
N ASP A 417 -35.25 33.49 -31.13
CA ASP A 417 -36.55 33.99 -30.73
C ASP A 417 -37.65 33.50 -31.68
N ALA A 418 -38.83 33.20 -31.14
CA ALA A 418 -39.97 32.70 -31.93
C ALA A 418 -40.41 33.63 -33.08
N VAL A 419 -40.11 34.93 -32.98
CA VAL A 419 -40.42 35.95 -34.00
C VAL A 419 -39.65 35.69 -35.31
N ALA A 420 -38.52 34.98 -35.23
CA ALA A 420 -37.72 34.60 -36.39
C ALA A 420 -38.40 33.54 -37.28
N VAL A 421 -39.45 32.85 -36.79
CA VAL A 421 -40.20 31.85 -37.54
C VAL A 421 -41.39 32.50 -38.25
N PHE A 422 -41.55 32.21 -39.53
CA PHE A 422 -42.69 32.68 -40.33
C PHE A 422 -44.00 32.16 -39.72
N GLY A 423 -44.89 33.06 -39.31
CA GLY A 423 -46.16 32.74 -38.64
C GLY A 423 -46.10 32.65 -37.11
N GLY A 424 -44.90 32.76 -36.52
CA GLY A 424 -44.67 32.64 -35.08
C GLY A 424 -44.81 31.20 -34.55
N CYS A 425 -44.31 30.98 -33.34
CA CYS A 425 -44.49 29.74 -32.58
C CYS A 425 -44.41 30.02 -31.08
N ARG A 426 -44.87 29.09 -30.24
CA ARG A 426 -44.84 29.22 -28.78
C ARG A 426 -43.60 28.51 -28.22
N GLY A 427 -42.67 29.29 -27.66
CA GLY A 427 -41.43 28.78 -27.04
C GLY A 427 -40.17 29.49 -27.52
N VAL A 428 -39.01 28.87 -27.30
CA VAL A 428 -37.71 29.37 -27.78
C VAL A 428 -37.09 28.25 -28.62
N LEU A 429 -36.55 28.62 -29.78
CA LEU A 429 -35.85 27.67 -30.65
C LEU A 429 -34.44 27.47 -30.13
N LEU A 430 -34.07 26.22 -29.89
CA LEU A 430 -32.73 25.83 -29.45
C LEU A 430 -32.12 24.90 -30.47
N GLY A 431 -30.87 25.17 -30.82
CA GLY A 431 -29.97 24.25 -31.51
C GLY A 431 -28.65 24.24 -30.79
N SER A 432 -27.82 23.23 -31.01
CA SER A 432 -26.49 23.18 -30.41
C SER A 432 -25.47 22.59 -31.35
N PHE A 433 -24.23 23.04 -31.24
CA PHE A 433 -23.09 22.40 -31.88
C PHE A 433 -21.94 22.29 -30.89
N THR A 434 -21.11 21.28 -31.11
CA THR A 434 -19.94 20.99 -30.28
C THR A 434 -18.67 21.28 -31.06
N ILE A 435 -17.76 22.03 -30.45
CA ILE A 435 -16.41 22.22 -30.97
C ILE A 435 -15.51 21.22 -30.27
N ARG A 436 -14.93 20.29 -31.03
CA ARG A 436 -14.04 19.26 -30.48
C ARG A 436 -12.62 19.79 -30.27
N SER A 437 -12.07 19.56 -29.09
CA SER A 437 -10.67 19.88 -28.80
C SER A 437 -9.73 18.90 -29.49
N ASN A 438 -8.51 19.37 -29.81
CA ASN A 438 -7.45 18.49 -30.33
C ASN A 438 -6.88 17.55 -29.25
N THR A 439 -7.14 17.85 -27.98
CA THR A 439 -6.88 16.97 -26.83
C THR A 439 -8.01 15.95 -26.73
N LEU A 440 -7.71 14.64 -26.83
CA LEU A 440 -8.71 13.59 -26.68
C LEU A 440 -9.37 13.71 -25.28
N PRO A 441 -10.72 13.85 -25.18
CA PRO A 441 -11.42 13.84 -23.90
C PRO A 441 -11.10 12.59 -23.06
N ALA A 442 -10.90 11.45 -23.75
CA ALA A 442 -10.46 10.19 -23.15
C ALA A 442 -9.11 10.29 -22.43
N ALA A 443 -8.19 11.15 -22.90
CA ALA A 443 -6.89 11.32 -22.28
C ALA A 443 -6.96 12.12 -20.97
N ALA A 444 -7.81 13.15 -20.90
CA ALA A 444 -8.02 13.91 -19.67
C ALA A 444 -8.74 13.06 -18.59
N SER A 445 -9.78 12.31 -18.98
CA SER A 445 -10.47 11.39 -18.08
C SER A 445 -9.56 10.25 -17.62
N ALA A 446 -8.73 9.70 -18.52
CA ALA A 446 -7.74 8.68 -18.17
C ALA A 446 -6.69 9.24 -17.19
N LEU A 447 -6.18 10.45 -17.43
CA LEU A 447 -5.24 11.12 -16.51
C LEU A 447 -5.86 11.35 -15.13
N SER A 448 -7.12 11.80 -15.06
CA SER A 448 -7.81 11.97 -13.77
C SER A 448 -8.03 10.64 -13.05
N ALA A 449 -8.33 9.57 -13.78
CA ALA A 449 -8.47 8.24 -13.19
C ALA A 449 -7.13 7.71 -12.66
N ILE A 450 -6.06 7.80 -13.47
CA ILE A 450 -4.71 7.35 -13.09
C ILE A 450 -4.22 8.13 -11.87
N THR A 451 -4.28 9.46 -11.91
CA THR A 451 -3.85 10.30 -10.79
C THR A 451 -4.66 10.04 -9.51
N GLY A 452 -5.97 9.83 -9.63
CA GLY A 452 -6.83 9.46 -8.51
C GLY A 452 -6.48 8.10 -7.90
N VAL A 453 -6.23 7.07 -8.72
CA VAL A 453 -5.79 5.74 -8.25
C VAL A 453 -4.44 5.82 -7.54
N VAL A 454 -3.47 6.53 -8.12
CA VAL A 454 -2.14 6.68 -7.51
C VAL A 454 -2.22 7.49 -6.21
N ALA A 455 -3.05 8.54 -6.14
CA ALA A 455 -3.27 9.29 -4.91
C ALA A 455 -3.94 8.42 -3.82
N GLY A 456 -4.89 7.57 -4.18
CA GLY A 456 -5.51 6.60 -3.28
C GLY A 456 -4.51 5.57 -2.76
N ALA A 457 -3.71 4.99 -3.67
CA ALA A 457 -2.63 4.07 -3.32
C ALA A 457 -1.59 4.74 -2.41
N ALA A 458 -1.23 5.99 -2.67
CA ALA A 458 -0.33 6.76 -1.82
C ALA A 458 -0.90 7.01 -0.42
N ALA A 459 -2.19 7.34 -0.31
CA ALA A 459 -2.87 7.49 0.97
C ALA A 459 -2.87 6.17 1.77
N VAL A 460 -3.19 5.04 1.12
CA VAL A 460 -3.15 3.71 1.76
C VAL A 460 -1.72 3.34 2.14
N ALA A 461 -0.74 3.54 1.26
CA ALA A 461 0.67 3.28 1.55
C ALA A 461 1.16 4.11 2.73
N MET A 462 0.76 5.37 2.83
CA MET A 462 1.06 6.21 4.01
C MET A 462 0.46 5.65 5.30
N VAL A 463 -0.77 5.12 5.23
CA VAL A 463 -1.44 4.43 6.35
C VAL A 463 -0.72 3.13 6.73
N VAL A 464 -0.31 2.33 5.76
CA VAL A 464 0.34 1.02 6.04
C VAL A 464 1.78 1.21 6.52
N THR A 465 2.53 2.07 5.86
CA THR A 465 3.99 2.17 6.05
C THR A 465 4.42 3.06 7.21
N GLY A 466 3.46 3.73 7.88
CA GLY A 466 3.79 4.75 8.85
C GLY A 466 4.49 5.91 8.15
N GLY A 467 3.80 6.59 7.24
CA GLY A 467 4.27 7.86 6.72
C GLY A 467 5.40 7.81 5.68
N LEU A 468 6.03 6.67 5.35
CA LEU A 468 7.11 6.56 4.35
C LEU A 468 6.74 6.97 2.92
N GLY A 469 5.45 7.05 2.56
CA GLY A 469 5.01 7.59 1.28
C GLY A 469 4.95 9.13 1.26
N SER A 470 4.32 9.69 0.22
CA SER A 470 3.82 11.07 0.28
C SER A 470 2.54 11.23 -0.52
N ILE A 471 1.58 11.94 0.06
CA ILE A 471 0.32 12.37 -0.57
C ILE A 471 0.39 13.85 -1.01
N LEU A 472 1.39 14.59 -0.53
CA LEU A 472 1.41 16.05 -0.61
C LEU A 472 1.56 16.56 -2.05
N GLU A 473 2.34 15.87 -2.89
CA GLU A 473 2.53 16.20 -4.30
C GLU A 473 1.23 16.01 -5.11
N MET A 474 0.39 15.03 -4.75
CA MET A 474 -0.94 14.85 -5.33
C MET A 474 -1.90 15.97 -4.91
N GLN A 475 -1.80 16.42 -3.67
CA GLN A 475 -2.57 17.57 -3.20
C GLN A 475 -2.10 18.88 -3.85
N ALA A 476 -0.81 19.01 -4.18
CA ALA A 476 -0.27 20.15 -4.92
C ALA A 476 -0.90 20.26 -6.33
N LEU A 477 -1.06 19.14 -7.03
CA LEU A 477 -1.82 19.10 -8.28
C LEU A 477 -3.30 19.49 -8.07
N GLY A 478 -3.92 19.08 -6.96
CA GLY A 478 -5.26 19.53 -6.56
C GLY A 478 -5.34 21.04 -6.29
N VAL A 479 -4.31 21.64 -5.69
CA VAL A 479 -4.14 23.09 -5.51
C VAL A 479 -4.03 23.79 -6.87
N PHE A 480 -3.22 23.27 -7.79
CA PHE A 480 -3.12 23.82 -9.14
C PHE A 480 -4.46 23.75 -9.88
N ALA A 481 -5.24 22.69 -9.71
CA ALA A 481 -6.57 22.60 -10.30
C ALA A 481 -7.55 23.70 -9.81
N ARG A 482 -7.34 24.18 -8.59
CA ARG A 482 -8.23 25.13 -7.91
C ARG A 482 -7.87 26.58 -8.12
N MET A 483 -6.66 26.89 -8.57
CA MET A 483 -6.27 28.27 -8.79
C MET A 483 -7.12 28.93 -9.87
N SER A 484 -7.30 30.25 -9.75
CA SER A 484 -8.02 31.07 -10.73
C SER A 484 -7.40 30.94 -12.13
N CYS A 485 -6.08 30.85 -12.20
CA CYS A 485 -5.32 30.71 -13.44
C CYS A 485 -5.34 29.33 -14.10
N ALA A 486 -5.91 28.29 -13.48
CA ALA A 486 -5.88 26.96 -14.09
C ALA A 486 -6.59 26.97 -15.46
N SER A 487 -6.03 26.27 -16.43
CA SER A 487 -6.67 25.99 -17.71
C SER A 487 -7.78 24.94 -17.55
N ALA A 488 -8.70 24.88 -18.51
CA ALA A 488 -9.76 23.86 -18.48
C ALA A 488 -9.20 22.43 -18.54
N GLN A 489 -8.06 22.21 -19.23
CA GLN A 489 -7.41 20.91 -19.33
C GLN A 489 -6.84 20.47 -17.98
N GLU A 490 -6.16 21.39 -17.27
CA GLU A 490 -5.62 21.13 -15.94
C GLU A 490 -6.75 20.73 -14.98
N ARG A 491 -7.86 21.49 -14.97
CA ARG A 491 -9.02 21.17 -14.14
C ARG A 491 -9.62 19.80 -14.48
N ALA A 492 -9.81 19.51 -15.76
CA ALA A 492 -10.40 18.24 -16.22
C ALA A 492 -9.52 17.02 -15.90
N SER A 493 -8.20 17.18 -15.98
CA SER A 493 -7.24 16.09 -15.73
C SER A 493 -6.98 15.80 -14.24
N THR A 494 -7.42 16.67 -13.34
CA THR A 494 -7.12 16.60 -11.89
C THR A 494 -8.37 16.66 -11.00
N VAL A 495 -9.56 16.41 -11.56
CA VAL A 495 -10.84 16.45 -10.83
C VAL A 495 -10.80 15.58 -9.58
N ALA A 496 -10.28 14.35 -9.71
CA ALA A 496 -10.16 13.42 -8.58
C ALA A 496 -9.25 13.97 -7.46
N LEU A 497 -8.19 14.70 -7.81
CA LEU A 497 -7.19 15.22 -6.88
C LEU A 497 -7.72 16.34 -5.99
N GLN A 498 -8.75 17.06 -6.44
CA GLN A 498 -9.39 18.08 -5.60
C GLN A 498 -10.04 17.47 -4.35
N TYR A 499 -10.56 16.24 -4.44
CA TYR A 499 -11.16 15.55 -3.30
C TYR A 499 -10.12 15.07 -2.26
N PHE A 500 -8.86 14.89 -2.69
CA PHE A 500 -7.74 14.63 -1.77
C PHE A 500 -7.32 15.88 -0.99
N LEU A 501 -7.65 17.07 -1.47
CA LEU A 501 -7.49 18.32 -0.72
C LEU A 501 -8.62 18.46 0.32
N SER A 502 -9.85 18.12 -0.06
CA SER A 502 -11.00 18.04 0.84
C SER A 502 -12.16 17.30 0.18
N VAL A 503 -12.90 16.48 0.94
CA VAL A 503 -14.15 15.87 0.46
C VAL A 503 -15.18 16.93 0.09
N PHE A 504 -15.13 18.09 0.77
CA PHE A 504 -16.01 19.23 0.54
C PHE A 504 -15.51 20.16 -0.57
N ALA A 505 -14.53 19.70 -1.34
CA ALA A 505 -13.97 20.40 -2.47
C ALA A 505 -15.05 20.97 -3.38
N ALA A 506 -16.09 20.21 -3.74
CA ALA A 506 -17.13 20.65 -4.68
C ALA A 506 -18.02 21.80 -4.17
N LEU A 507 -17.93 22.15 -2.88
CA LEU A 507 -18.68 23.23 -2.25
C LEU A 507 -17.86 24.53 -2.20
N ASP A 508 -18.34 25.51 -1.45
CA ASP A 508 -17.66 26.77 -1.18
C ASP A 508 -16.31 26.57 -0.44
N PRO A 509 -15.26 27.41 -0.67
CA PRO A 509 -13.99 27.34 0.05
C PRO A 509 -14.13 27.32 1.57
N LEU A 510 -15.20 27.91 2.13
CA LEU A 510 -15.51 27.84 3.56
C LEU A 510 -15.75 26.40 4.05
N TRP A 511 -16.48 25.60 3.27
CA TRP A 511 -16.74 24.19 3.57
C TRP A 511 -15.47 23.35 3.49
N MET A 512 -14.51 23.76 2.67
CA MET A 512 -13.18 23.14 2.63
C MET A 512 -12.46 23.28 3.98
N VAL A 513 -12.61 24.43 4.64
CA VAL A 513 -12.03 24.71 5.96
C VAL A 513 -12.83 24.01 7.07
N LEU A 514 -14.12 24.31 7.17
CA LEU A 514 -14.99 23.80 8.23
C LEU A 514 -15.15 22.28 8.18
N GLY A 515 -15.31 21.73 6.97
CA GLY A 515 -15.48 20.31 6.78
C GLY A 515 -14.22 19.51 7.09
N ASN A 516 -13.04 20.00 6.69
CA ASN A 516 -11.77 19.37 7.08
C ASN A 516 -11.52 19.50 8.59
N ALA A 517 -11.83 20.65 9.20
CA ALA A 517 -11.72 20.82 10.65
C ALA A 517 -12.66 19.88 11.42
N LEU A 518 -13.90 19.72 10.95
CA LEU A 518 -14.86 18.78 11.51
C LEU A 518 -14.39 17.33 11.36
N LEU A 519 -13.89 16.94 10.19
CA LEU A 519 -13.34 15.61 9.99
C LEU A 519 -12.16 15.34 10.93
N ALA A 520 -11.23 16.30 11.08
CA ALA A 520 -10.13 16.18 12.02
C ALA A 520 -10.62 16.01 13.47
N ALA A 521 -11.64 16.77 13.88
CA ALA A 521 -12.24 16.67 15.20
C ALA A 521 -12.92 15.31 15.42
N VAL A 522 -13.72 14.83 14.45
CA VAL A 522 -14.39 13.52 14.52
C VAL A 522 -13.37 12.40 14.63
N PHE A 523 -12.33 12.40 13.78
CA PHE A 523 -11.26 11.40 13.85
C PHE A 523 -10.53 11.47 15.20
N GLY A 524 -10.27 12.67 15.72
CA GLY A 524 -9.70 12.86 17.05
C GLY A 524 -10.58 12.26 18.16
N CYS A 525 -11.88 12.55 18.15
CA CYS A 525 -12.84 12.02 19.12
C CYS A 525 -12.94 10.49 19.07
N VAL A 526 -13.04 9.92 17.86
CA VAL A 526 -13.06 8.46 17.66
C VAL A 526 -11.77 7.85 18.20
N HIS A 527 -10.61 8.40 17.83
CA HIS A 527 -9.32 7.91 18.31
C HIS A 527 -9.22 7.97 19.84
N CYS A 528 -9.66 9.07 20.48
CA CYS A 528 -9.70 9.18 21.93
C CYS A 528 -10.67 8.19 22.58
N GLY A 529 -11.88 8.04 22.03
CA GLY A 529 -12.90 7.12 22.56
C GLY A 529 -12.47 5.65 22.47
N VAL A 530 -11.91 5.26 21.33
CA VAL A 530 -11.41 3.89 21.09
C VAL A 530 -10.19 3.64 21.99
N THR A 531 -9.28 4.60 22.13
CA THR A 531 -8.16 4.51 23.09
C THR A 531 -8.64 4.31 24.53
N ALA A 532 -9.63 5.09 24.97
CA ALA A 532 -10.18 4.98 26.32
C ALA A 532 -10.90 3.64 26.55
N ALA A 533 -11.64 3.15 25.54
CA ALA A 533 -12.28 1.83 25.59
C ALA A 533 -11.25 0.71 25.71
N PHE A 534 -10.16 0.76 24.93
CA PHE A 534 -9.07 -0.21 25.01
C PHE A 534 -8.34 -0.16 26.35
N GLN A 535 -8.07 1.02 26.87
CA GLN A 535 -7.49 1.21 28.20
C GLN A 535 -8.35 0.53 29.27
N ARG A 536 -9.68 0.74 29.22
CA ARG A 536 -10.64 0.18 30.16
C ARG A 536 -10.81 -1.33 30.01
N TRP A 537 -10.71 -1.84 28.79
CA TRP A 537 -10.85 -3.26 28.49
C TRP A 537 -9.62 -4.08 28.87
N ARG A 538 -8.41 -3.54 28.64
CA ARG A 538 -7.13 -4.25 28.88
C ARG A 538 -6.45 -3.89 30.21
N GLY A 539 -6.96 -2.88 30.92
CA GLY A 539 -6.40 -2.46 32.22
C GLY A 539 -4.98 -1.88 32.15
N VAL A 540 -4.59 -1.32 30.99
CA VAL A 540 -3.22 -0.81 30.74
C VAL A 540 -3.12 0.68 31.09
N ASP A 541 -1.90 1.18 31.32
CA ASP A 541 -1.63 2.60 31.51
C ASP A 541 -2.00 3.42 30.25
N ALA A 542 -2.39 4.68 30.45
CA ALA A 542 -2.86 5.55 29.37
C ALA A 542 -1.80 5.72 28.25
N THR A 543 -0.51 5.71 28.60
CA THR A 543 0.60 5.79 27.65
C THR A 543 0.74 4.54 26.79
N SER A 544 0.63 3.35 27.37
CA SER A 544 0.64 2.09 26.61
C SER A 544 -0.64 1.87 25.81
N ALA A 545 -1.81 2.23 26.36
CA ALA A 545 -3.08 2.19 25.63
C ALA A 545 -3.04 3.14 24.43
N TRP A 546 -2.53 4.36 24.59
CA TRP A 546 -2.37 5.31 23.49
C TRP A 546 -1.29 4.89 22.49
N ALA A 547 -0.24 4.18 22.92
CA ALA A 547 0.75 3.60 22.02
C ALA A 547 0.23 2.38 21.25
N ALA A 548 -0.65 1.56 21.84
CA ALA A 548 -1.26 0.39 21.23
C ALA A 548 -2.42 0.76 20.28
N MET A 549 -3.18 1.81 20.64
CA MET A 549 -4.34 2.28 19.90
C MET A 549 -4.01 3.34 18.86
N ARG A 550 -2.75 3.82 18.87
CA ARG A 550 -2.18 4.48 17.71
C ARG A 550 -2.23 3.50 16.55
N PHE A 551 -3.19 3.69 15.65
CA PHE A 551 -2.91 3.63 14.22
C PHE A 551 -1.91 4.77 13.96
N PRO A 552 -0.58 4.53 14.02
CA PRO A 552 0.41 5.61 14.11
C PRO A 552 0.44 6.46 12.85
N SER A 553 -0.06 5.89 11.76
CA SER A 553 -0.19 6.51 10.47
C SER A 553 -1.49 7.27 10.30
N LEU A 554 -2.64 6.80 10.80
CA LEU A 554 -3.94 7.38 10.44
C LEU A 554 -4.08 8.81 10.95
N THR A 555 -3.74 9.10 12.21
CA THR A 555 -3.81 10.47 12.74
C THR A 555 -2.82 11.42 12.05
N TYR A 556 -1.63 10.93 11.72
CA TYR A 556 -0.60 11.71 11.01
C TYR A 556 -1.00 11.98 9.56
N VAL A 557 -1.54 10.97 8.87
CA VAL A 557 -2.05 11.03 7.51
C VAL A 557 -3.27 11.93 7.43
N VAL A 558 -4.21 11.80 8.35
CA VAL A 558 -5.38 12.68 8.47
C VAL A 558 -4.94 14.12 8.70
N ALA A 559 -3.99 14.36 9.61
CA ALA A 559 -3.46 15.70 9.84
C ALA A 559 -2.78 16.28 8.60
N HIS A 560 -1.90 15.54 7.91
CA HIS A 560 -1.21 16.00 6.70
C HIS A 560 -2.16 16.20 5.52
N ALA A 561 -3.09 15.26 5.31
CA ALA A 561 -4.08 15.34 4.25
C ALA A 561 -5.03 16.52 4.46
N MET A 562 -5.47 16.80 5.69
CA MET A 562 -6.39 17.91 5.96
C MET A 562 -5.68 19.26 6.02
N HIS A 563 -4.39 19.30 6.39
CA HIS A 563 -3.67 20.54 6.62
C HIS A 563 -3.63 21.44 5.38
N LEU A 564 -3.20 20.89 4.22
CA LEU A 564 -3.11 21.69 2.99
C LEU A 564 -4.48 22.22 2.55
N GLY A 565 -5.54 21.43 2.73
CA GLY A 565 -6.90 21.85 2.39
C GLY A 565 -7.48 22.92 3.33
N ILE A 566 -7.22 22.81 4.64
CA ILE A 566 -7.60 23.85 5.62
C ILE A 566 -6.86 25.14 5.29
N PHE A 567 -5.54 25.07 5.10
CA PHE A 567 -4.72 26.24 4.84
C PHE A 567 -5.10 26.92 3.52
N PHE A 568 -5.08 26.18 2.41
CA PHE A 568 -5.39 26.72 1.10
C PHE A 568 -6.85 27.20 1.00
N GLY A 569 -7.80 26.48 1.59
CA GLY A 569 -9.20 26.91 1.66
C GLY A 569 -9.39 28.21 2.45
N SER A 570 -8.59 28.41 3.50
CA SER A 570 -8.60 29.64 4.28
C SER A 570 -8.08 30.83 3.49
N VAL A 571 -7.01 30.64 2.71
CA VAL A 571 -6.48 31.69 1.83
C VAL A 571 -7.47 32.03 0.71
N LEU A 572 -8.11 31.02 0.11
CA LEU A 572 -9.18 31.23 -0.88
C LEU A 572 -10.38 31.97 -0.29
N ALA A 573 -10.81 31.62 0.93
CA ALA A 573 -11.91 32.29 1.62
C ALA A 573 -11.61 33.77 1.90
N LEU A 574 -10.34 34.12 2.16
CA LEU A 574 -9.89 35.51 2.33
C LEU A 574 -9.80 36.28 1.01
N ALA A 575 -9.53 35.58 -0.10
CA ALA A 575 -9.43 36.16 -1.44
C ALA A 575 -10.79 36.36 -2.14
N MET A 576 -11.90 35.98 -1.49
CA MET A 576 -13.25 36.13 -2.04
C MET A 576 -13.70 37.61 -2.04
N PRO A 577 -14.20 38.14 -3.16
CA PRO A 577 -14.58 39.55 -3.28
C PRO A 577 -15.77 39.97 -2.40
N ASP A 578 -16.64 39.02 -2.00
CA ASP A 578 -17.82 39.25 -1.15
C ASP A 578 -17.72 38.57 0.23
N ALA A 579 -16.51 38.55 0.82
CA ALA A 579 -16.28 37.87 2.10
C ALA A 579 -17.06 38.56 3.24
N ARG A 580 -18.12 37.92 3.74
CA ARG A 580 -18.78 38.33 4.99
C ARG A 580 -17.77 38.25 6.14
N VAL A 581 -17.94 39.05 7.19
CA VAL A 581 -17.04 39.09 8.38
C VAL A 581 -16.71 37.68 8.92
N GLN A 582 -17.68 36.76 8.90
CA GLN A 582 -17.47 35.35 9.31
C GLN A 582 -16.44 34.60 8.43
N HIS A 583 -16.43 34.81 7.12
CA HIS A 583 -15.45 34.21 6.20
C HIS A 583 -14.05 34.76 6.47
N CYS A 584 -13.95 36.06 6.76
CA CYS A 584 -12.67 36.69 7.13
C CYS A 584 -12.13 36.12 8.43
N VAL A 585 -12.96 36.00 9.47
CA VAL A 585 -12.53 35.44 10.77
C VAL A 585 -12.09 33.98 10.61
N ILE A 586 -12.89 33.15 9.94
CA ILE A 586 -12.57 31.73 9.73
C ILE A 586 -11.30 31.58 8.87
N GLY A 587 -11.16 32.40 7.83
CA GLY A 587 -9.97 32.44 6.98
C GLY A 587 -8.71 32.85 7.74
N VAL A 588 -8.75 33.90 8.57
CA VAL A 588 -7.60 34.33 9.38
C VAL A 588 -7.19 33.23 10.37
N VAL A 589 -8.16 32.62 11.06
CA VAL A 589 -7.90 31.52 12.00
C VAL A 589 -7.26 30.33 11.29
N GLY A 590 -7.77 29.95 10.12
CA GLY A 590 -7.23 28.83 9.35
C GLY A 590 -5.85 29.10 8.74
N VAL A 591 -5.54 30.34 8.34
CA VAL A 591 -4.18 30.75 7.93
C VAL A 591 -3.21 30.71 9.11
N LEU A 592 -3.60 31.23 10.28
CA LEU A 592 -2.80 31.16 11.50
C LEU A 592 -2.53 29.71 11.91
N TYR A 593 -3.54 28.84 11.82
CA TYR A 593 -3.37 27.40 12.00
C TYR A 593 -2.37 26.81 10.99
N GLY A 594 -2.48 27.19 9.72
CA GLY A 594 -1.58 26.78 8.64
C GLY A 594 -0.11 27.07 8.91
N VAL A 595 0.19 28.23 9.49
CA VAL A 595 1.57 28.63 9.84
C VAL A 595 2.00 28.03 11.18
N ALA A 596 1.11 28.04 12.18
CA ALA A 596 1.41 27.57 13.52
C ALA A 596 1.61 26.05 13.59
N PHE A 597 0.94 25.27 12.75
CA PHE A 597 1.03 23.81 12.79
C PHE A 597 2.42 23.28 12.39
N PRO A 598 3.02 23.62 11.23
CA PRO A 598 4.38 23.20 10.91
C PRO A 598 5.39 23.67 11.97
N ALA A 599 5.28 24.92 12.44
CA ALA A 599 6.15 25.47 13.47
C ALA A 599 6.00 24.74 14.82
N GLY A 600 4.77 24.45 15.23
CA GLY A 600 4.45 23.72 16.45
C GLY A 600 4.92 22.27 16.40
N VAL A 601 4.80 21.62 15.23
CA VAL A 601 5.31 20.26 14.99
C VAL A 601 6.84 20.26 15.06
N CYS A 602 7.53 21.23 14.43
CA CYS A 602 8.98 21.40 14.56
C CYS A 602 9.42 21.61 16.01
N TYR A 603 8.73 22.49 16.75
CA TYR A 603 9.00 22.77 18.16
C TYR A 603 8.78 21.53 19.02
N PHE A 604 7.69 20.81 18.79
CA PHE A 604 7.36 19.58 19.50
C PHE A 604 8.44 18.53 19.30
N ILE A 605 8.90 18.32 18.06
CA ILE A 605 10.04 17.44 17.79
C ILE A 605 11.27 17.89 18.56
N ALA A 606 11.69 19.15 18.36
CA ALA A 606 12.92 19.67 18.94
C ALA A 606 12.97 19.54 20.46
N ARG A 607 11.81 19.58 21.14
CA ARG A 607 11.72 19.53 22.60
C ARG A 607 11.36 18.16 23.18
N HIS A 608 10.65 17.31 22.44
CA HIS A 608 10.07 16.07 22.98
C HIS A 608 10.55 14.77 22.30
N THR A 609 11.31 14.84 21.20
CA THR A 609 11.97 13.63 20.66
C THR A 609 13.26 13.35 21.42
N GLY A 610 13.17 12.70 22.58
CA GLY A 610 14.33 12.20 23.33
C GLY A 610 14.97 10.95 22.70
N GLY A 611 14.89 10.80 21.37
CA GLY A 611 15.25 9.59 20.64
C GLY A 611 16.55 9.76 19.88
N SER A 612 17.36 8.72 19.85
CA SER A 612 18.60 8.68 19.10
C SER A 612 18.41 7.89 17.80
N PHE A 613 19.00 8.37 16.71
CA PHE A 613 18.98 7.69 15.42
C PHE A 613 20.19 6.76 15.29
N THR A 614 19.93 5.47 15.23
CA THR A 614 20.94 4.41 15.10
C THR A 614 21.07 3.96 13.65
N LYS A 615 22.29 4.02 13.10
CA LYS A 615 22.57 3.62 11.71
C LYS A 615 22.70 2.10 11.60
N TYR A 616 22.19 1.53 10.52
CA TYR A 616 22.45 0.13 10.19
C TYR A 616 23.91 -0.01 9.71
N TRP A 617 24.77 -0.62 10.53
CA TRP A 617 26.20 -0.73 10.20
C TRP A 617 26.46 -1.67 9.01
N GLN A 618 25.67 -2.73 8.86
CA GLN A 618 25.87 -3.76 7.84
C GLN A 618 25.76 -3.20 6.41
N PHE A 619 24.90 -2.21 6.19
CA PHE A 619 24.71 -1.58 4.88
C PHE A 619 25.73 -0.47 4.60
N SER A 620 26.53 -0.05 5.60
CA SER A 620 27.54 0.99 5.39
C SER A 620 28.72 0.51 4.54
N ARG A 621 28.93 -0.81 4.45
CA ARG A 621 30.03 -1.45 3.69
C ARG A 621 29.63 -1.92 2.29
N LYS A 622 28.35 -1.82 1.91
CA LYS A 622 27.88 -2.19 0.57
C LYS A 622 28.30 -1.17 -0.49
N PRO A 623 28.47 -1.60 -1.77
CA PRO A 623 28.83 -0.69 -2.86
C PRO A 623 27.76 0.40 -3.05
N LEU A 624 28.18 1.56 -3.56
CA LEU A 624 27.36 2.78 -3.59
C LEU A 624 25.99 2.58 -4.26
N HIS A 625 25.93 1.83 -5.37
CA HIS A 625 24.68 1.60 -6.10
C HIS A 625 23.66 0.77 -5.31
N GLU A 626 24.09 -0.22 -4.52
CA GLU A 626 23.20 -0.96 -3.62
C GLU A 626 22.75 -0.09 -2.43
N ARG A 627 23.64 0.76 -1.92
CA ARG A 627 23.37 1.63 -0.77
C ARG A 627 22.30 2.69 -1.05
N LEU A 628 22.01 2.99 -2.31
CA LEU A 628 20.96 3.93 -2.72
C LEU A 628 19.56 3.46 -2.29
N LEU A 629 19.34 2.15 -2.30
CA LEU A 629 18.03 1.52 -2.08
C LEU A 629 17.79 1.14 -0.61
N TYR A 630 18.82 1.00 0.22
CA TYR A 630 18.65 0.62 1.62
C TYR A 630 18.53 1.85 2.54
N PRO A 631 17.67 1.80 3.58
CA PRO A 631 17.59 2.86 4.56
C PRO A 631 18.87 2.95 5.40
N VAL A 632 19.19 4.16 5.86
CA VAL A 632 20.43 4.46 6.58
C VAL A 632 20.41 4.00 8.04
N GLY A 633 19.24 3.88 8.67
CA GLY A 633 19.11 3.58 10.10
C GLY A 633 17.67 3.55 10.60
N TYR A 634 17.48 3.47 11.92
CA TYR A 634 16.19 3.46 12.62
C TYR A 634 16.25 4.35 13.89
N TRP A 635 15.09 4.62 14.50
CA TRP A 635 14.95 5.45 15.71
C TRP A 635 14.86 4.60 16.98
N HIS A 636 15.59 4.97 18.03
CA HIS A 636 15.64 4.30 19.35
C HIS A 636 15.36 5.30 20.49
N PRO A 637 14.70 4.94 21.61
CA PRO A 637 14.15 3.63 22.00
C PRO A 637 12.86 3.22 21.28
N ALA A 638 12.55 1.92 21.27
CA ALA A 638 11.36 1.37 20.59
C ALA A 638 10.04 2.01 21.06
N ALA A 639 9.94 2.46 22.31
CA ALA A 639 8.77 3.19 22.81
C ALA A 639 8.55 4.53 22.08
N GLN A 640 9.62 5.27 21.78
CA GLN A 640 9.53 6.51 21.02
C GLN A 640 9.33 6.26 19.52
N GLN A 641 9.85 5.15 18.98
CA GLN A 641 9.50 4.71 17.63
C GLN A 641 8.02 4.29 17.54
N ARG A 642 7.43 3.66 18.57
CA ARG A 642 5.99 3.38 18.61
C ARG A 642 5.16 4.66 18.78
N MET A 643 5.70 5.65 19.49
CA MET A 643 5.01 6.92 19.75
C MET A 643 5.12 7.92 18.57
N TYR A 644 6.22 7.93 17.83
CA TYR A 644 6.47 8.93 16.78
C TYR A 644 6.77 8.32 15.41
N GLY A 645 6.73 6.99 15.31
CA GLY A 645 7.23 6.17 14.21
C GLY A 645 6.96 6.76 12.86
N GLY A 646 5.69 6.89 12.47
CA GLY A 646 5.38 7.25 11.10
C GLY A 646 5.83 8.65 10.65
N MET A 647 6.03 9.56 11.59
CA MET A 647 6.49 10.91 11.33
C MET A 647 8.03 10.99 11.28
N LEU A 648 8.70 10.19 12.10
CA LEU A 648 10.16 10.18 12.21
C LEU A 648 10.82 9.19 11.25
N THR A 649 10.10 8.16 10.78
CA THR A 649 10.63 7.08 9.93
C THR A 649 11.02 7.51 8.54
N ASN A 650 10.62 8.69 8.07
CA ASN A 650 10.99 9.19 6.75
C ASN A 650 12.33 9.90 6.71
N MET A 651 12.71 10.47 7.86
CA MET A 651 13.80 11.41 7.94
C MET A 651 15.06 10.74 8.47
N ARG A 652 16.19 11.22 7.98
CA ARG A 652 17.49 10.86 8.53
C ARG A 652 17.68 11.50 9.89
N GLY A 653 18.37 10.80 10.80
CA GLY A 653 18.61 11.21 12.19
C GLY A 653 18.91 12.69 12.46
N SER A 654 19.77 13.31 11.65
CA SER A 654 20.18 14.70 11.83
C SER A 654 19.20 15.75 11.29
N HIS A 655 18.13 15.33 10.61
CA HIS A 655 17.23 16.21 9.85
C HIS A 655 15.75 16.05 10.21
N VAL A 656 15.41 15.53 11.39
CA VAL A 656 14.02 15.27 11.79
C VAL A 656 13.12 16.49 11.77
N TYR A 657 13.66 17.64 12.20
CA TYR A 657 12.92 18.89 12.24
C TYR A 657 12.54 19.38 10.82
N TRP A 658 13.06 18.76 9.76
CA TRP A 658 12.63 18.99 8.38
C TRP A 658 11.46 18.11 7.93
N CYS A 659 10.83 17.30 8.80
CA CYS A 659 9.73 16.40 8.39
C CYS A 659 8.53 17.15 7.77
N VAL A 660 8.27 18.38 8.22
CA VAL A 660 7.22 19.26 7.67
C VAL A 660 7.73 20.14 6.52
N PHE A 661 8.99 20.01 6.09
CA PHE A 661 9.57 20.88 5.07
C PHE A 661 8.80 20.84 3.75
N GLN A 662 8.46 19.63 3.29
CA GLN A 662 7.69 19.46 2.06
C GLN A 662 6.32 20.13 2.18
N LEU A 663 5.65 19.94 3.32
CA LEU A 663 4.38 20.59 3.62
C LEU A 663 4.52 22.11 3.61
N SER A 664 5.57 22.66 4.23
CA SER A 664 5.85 24.10 4.26
C SER A 664 6.10 24.68 2.87
N VAL A 665 6.91 24.01 2.03
CA VAL A 665 7.14 24.41 0.63
C VAL A 665 5.82 24.44 -0.13
N LEU A 666 4.98 23.41 0.02
CA LEU A 666 3.69 23.33 -0.65
C LEU A 666 2.66 24.31 -0.10
N CYS A 667 2.74 24.69 1.18
CA CYS A 667 1.96 25.80 1.74
C CYS A 667 2.37 27.13 1.09
N VAL A 668 3.67 27.40 0.91
CA VAL A 668 4.13 28.61 0.20
C VAL A 668 3.63 28.62 -1.26
N VAL A 669 3.72 27.48 -1.94
CA VAL A 669 3.17 27.33 -3.30
C VAL A 669 1.65 27.55 -3.30
N GLY A 670 0.92 27.00 -2.32
CA GLY A 670 -0.52 27.20 -2.15
C GLY A 670 -0.91 28.65 -1.87
N LEU A 671 -0.12 29.38 -1.09
CA LEU A 671 -0.30 30.83 -0.90
C LEU A 671 -0.19 31.57 -2.23
N ILE A 672 0.86 31.29 -3.01
CA ILE A 672 1.06 31.90 -4.33
C ILE A 672 -0.11 31.52 -5.25
N ALA A 673 -0.53 30.27 -5.27
CA ALA A 673 -1.64 29.76 -6.11
C ALA A 673 -3.00 30.37 -5.78
N ALA A 674 -3.22 30.79 -4.52
CA ALA A 674 -4.48 31.40 -4.09
C ALA A 674 -4.58 32.90 -4.42
N VAL A 675 -3.47 33.58 -4.72
CA VAL A 675 -3.49 34.99 -5.15
C VAL A 675 -4.25 35.11 -6.48
N GLN A 676 -5.18 36.06 -6.55
CA GLN A 676 -5.80 36.44 -7.82
C GLN A 676 -4.88 37.42 -8.54
N PRO A 677 -4.24 37.03 -9.66
CA PRO A 677 -3.40 37.96 -10.40
C PRO A 677 -4.24 38.99 -11.14
N SER A 678 -3.68 40.18 -11.32
CA SER A 678 -4.21 41.18 -12.24
C SER A 678 -4.25 40.62 -13.68
N VAL A 679 -5.16 41.14 -14.52
CA VAL A 679 -5.40 40.68 -15.90
C VAL A 679 -4.07 40.48 -16.64
N GLY A 680 -3.82 39.24 -17.10
CA GLY A 680 -2.59 38.86 -17.82
C GLY A 680 -1.42 38.35 -16.97
N GLY A 681 -1.52 38.36 -15.64
CA GLY A 681 -0.42 38.00 -14.71
C GLY A 681 -0.25 36.50 -14.39
N CYS A 682 -1.06 35.60 -14.95
CA CYS A 682 -1.03 34.17 -14.60
C CYS A 682 0.36 33.53 -14.83
N HIS A 683 1.06 33.90 -15.89
CA HIS A 683 2.41 33.39 -16.17
C HIS A 683 3.41 33.75 -15.05
N VAL A 684 3.33 34.95 -14.46
CA VAL A 684 4.17 35.38 -13.34
C VAL A 684 3.92 34.49 -12.12
N GLN A 685 2.64 34.22 -11.82
CA GLN A 685 2.26 33.35 -10.70
C GLN A 685 2.85 31.95 -10.83
N TYR A 686 2.77 31.34 -12.02
CA TYR A 686 3.39 30.04 -12.28
C TYR A 686 4.92 30.07 -12.18
N PHE A 687 5.60 31.12 -12.69
CA PHE A 687 7.05 31.25 -12.55
C PHE A 687 7.49 31.40 -11.08
N CYS A 688 6.73 32.14 -10.27
CA CYS A 688 6.98 32.23 -8.83
C CYS A 688 6.86 30.87 -8.14
N MET A 689 5.81 30.09 -8.45
CA MET A 689 5.66 28.73 -7.92
C MET A 689 6.81 27.81 -8.38
N ALA A 690 7.20 27.88 -9.65
CA ALA A 690 8.32 27.12 -10.20
C ALA A 690 9.63 27.42 -9.46
N ALA A 691 9.93 28.70 -9.18
CA ALA A 691 11.12 29.10 -8.45
C ALA A 691 11.15 28.52 -7.02
N VAL A 692 10.03 28.57 -6.31
CA VAL A 692 9.91 27.98 -4.95
C VAL A 692 10.09 26.46 -4.98
N LEU A 693 9.49 25.77 -5.95
CA LEU A 693 9.60 24.32 -6.12
C LEU A 693 11.04 23.89 -6.46
N LEU A 694 11.72 24.62 -7.34
CA LEU A 694 13.14 24.37 -7.67
C LEU A 694 14.06 24.62 -6.48
N ALA A 695 13.84 25.69 -5.73
CA ALA A 695 14.58 25.95 -4.50
C ALA A 695 14.36 24.82 -3.48
N GLY A 696 13.10 24.39 -3.30
CA GLY A 696 12.75 23.23 -2.47
C GLY A 696 13.45 21.95 -2.91
N ALA A 697 13.46 21.65 -4.22
CA ALA A 697 14.17 20.50 -4.78
C ALA A 697 15.67 20.55 -4.49
N GLY A 698 16.29 21.72 -4.66
CA GLY A 698 17.70 21.96 -4.35
C GLY A 698 18.03 21.70 -2.88
N VAL A 699 17.18 22.18 -1.96
CA VAL A 699 17.34 21.95 -0.52
C VAL A 699 17.21 20.45 -0.18
N VAL A 700 16.20 19.76 -0.73
CA VAL A 700 16.03 18.30 -0.51
C VAL A 700 17.27 17.54 -1.01
N ALA A 701 17.73 17.83 -2.22
CA ALA A 701 18.88 17.16 -2.83
C ALA A 701 20.19 17.44 -2.08
N PHE A 702 20.44 18.70 -1.68
CA PHE A 702 21.68 19.11 -1.02
C PHE A 702 21.79 18.57 0.41
N THR A 703 20.71 18.63 1.18
CA THR A 703 20.71 18.22 2.59
C THR A 703 20.70 16.69 2.76
N ASN A 704 20.23 15.96 1.73
CA ASN A 704 20.01 14.52 1.80
C ASN A 704 19.27 14.12 3.10
N MET A 705 18.14 14.80 3.29
CA MET A 705 17.36 14.76 4.53
C MET A 705 16.53 13.48 4.70
N MET A 706 16.25 12.74 3.61
CA MET A 706 15.45 11.51 3.66
C MET A 706 16.27 10.32 4.16
N ARG A 707 15.56 9.30 4.64
CA ARG A 707 16.14 8.08 5.22
C ARG A 707 16.91 7.21 4.23
N SER A 708 16.64 7.32 2.93
CA SER A 708 17.41 6.68 1.86
C SER A 708 17.68 7.68 0.73
N VAL A 709 18.74 7.42 -0.05
CA VAL A 709 19.09 8.29 -1.19
C VAL A 709 18.03 8.18 -2.28
N PHE A 710 17.42 7.00 -2.48
CA PHE A 710 16.30 6.83 -3.38
C PHE A 710 15.13 7.77 -3.06
N LEU A 711 14.73 7.87 -1.78
CA LEU A 711 13.68 8.80 -1.35
C LEU A 711 14.08 10.26 -1.59
N THR A 712 15.33 10.64 -1.24
CA THR A 712 15.84 12.00 -1.51
C THR A 712 15.73 12.34 -3.00
N VAL A 713 16.21 11.45 -3.88
CA VAL A 713 16.23 11.67 -5.34
C VAL A 713 14.81 11.72 -5.90
N THR A 714 13.93 10.81 -5.49
CA THR A 714 12.55 10.75 -6.01
C THR A 714 11.68 11.92 -5.55
N HIS A 715 11.80 12.38 -4.30
CA HIS A 715 11.11 13.60 -3.86
C HIS A 715 11.69 14.87 -4.51
N ALA A 716 13.02 14.96 -4.67
CA ALA A 716 13.62 16.07 -5.41
C ALA A 716 13.14 16.08 -6.88
N ALA A 717 13.11 14.91 -7.53
CA ALA A 717 12.56 14.75 -8.88
C ALA A 717 11.08 15.15 -8.95
N SER A 718 10.28 14.81 -7.94
CA SER A 718 8.88 15.21 -7.87
C SER A 718 8.70 16.73 -7.81
N PHE A 719 9.52 17.44 -7.01
CA PHE A 719 9.52 18.91 -7.00
C PHE A 719 10.00 19.51 -8.32
N VAL A 720 11.02 18.92 -8.96
CA VAL A 720 11.48 19.35 -10.30
C VAL A 720 10.37 19.16 -11.33
N LEU A 721 9.65 18.04 -11.31
CA LEU A 721 8.53 17.77 -12.20
C LEU A 721 7.35 18.74 -11.95
N LEU A 722 7.01 19.03 -10.69
CA LEU A 722 6.02 20.05 -10.36
C LEU A 722 6.45 21.45 -10.84
N SER A 723 7.74 21.79 -10.73
CA SER A 723 8.27 23.03 -11.28
C SER A 723 8.21 23.06 -12.81
N ALA A 724 8.58 21.96 -13.48
CA ALA A 724 8.52 21.84 -14.93
C ALA A 724 7.07 21.98 -15.42
N LEU A 725 6.13 21.39 -14.68
CA LEU A 725 4.69 21.55 -14.92
C LEU A 725 4.28 23.03 -14.83
N CYS A 726 4.71 23.75 -13.78
CA CYS A 726 4.47 25.19 -13.67
C CYS A 726 5.06 26.00 -14.85
N VAL A 727 6.28 25.69 -15.28
CA VAL A 727 6.92 26.36 -16.43
C VAL A 727 6.16 26.08 -17.73
N VAL A 728 5.74 24.83 -17.96
CA VAL A 728 4.95 24.45 -19.13
C VAL A 728 3.59 25.14 -19.11
N SER A 729 2.93 25.22 -17.96
CA SER A 729 1.66 25.94 -17.81
C SER A 729 1.83 27.45 -18.03
N ALA A 730 2.90 28.06 -17.52
CA ALA A 730 3.24 29.46 -17.80
C ALA A 730 3.42 29.71 -19.32
N ALA A 731 4.17 28.82 -19.99
CA ALA A 731 4.37 28.90 -21.43
C ALA A 731 3.06 28.73 -22.21
N ASN A 732 2.18 27.81 -21.78
CA ASN A 732 0.86 27.62 -22.37
C ASN A 732 -0.05 28.84 -22.22
N HIS A 733 0.07 29.60 -21.13
CA HIS A 733 -0.64 30.86 -20.96
C HIS A 733 -0.12 31.97 -21.87
N LEU A 734 1.18 31.98 -22.16
CA LEU A 734 1.80 32.95 -23.08
C LEU A 734 1.52 32.60 -24.56
N ALA A 735 1.55 31.31 -24.90
CA ALA A 735 1.37 30.80 -26.25
C ALA A 735 0.66 29.42 -26.22
N PRO A 736 -0.68 29.38 -26.31
CA PRO A 736 -1.44 28.12 -26.29
C PRO A 736 -1.06 27.23 -27.47
N SER A 737 -0.60 26.01 -27.19
CA SER A 737 -0.18 25.06 -28.23
C SER A 737 -0.54 23.62 -27.91
N ASP A 738 -0.77 22.81 -28.95
CA ASP A 738 -1.05 21.38 -28.79
C ASP A 738 0.17 20.63 -28.22
N GLY A 739 1.39 21.13 -28.53
CA GLY A 739 2.63 20.62 -27.97
C GLY A 739 2.72 20.82 -26.46
N GLY A 740 2.32 21.99 -25.96
CA GLY A 740 2.36 22.27 -24.53
C GLY A 740 1.28 21.53 -23.72
N ALA A 741 0.12 21.22 -24.31
CA ALA A 741 -0.86 20.33 -23.69
C ALA A 741 -0.35 18.88 -23.58
N LYS A 742 0.34 18.38 -24.61
CA LYS A 742 1.01 17.06 -24.58
C LYS A 742 2.16 17.03 -23.57
N ALA A 743 2.96 18.10 -23.50
CA ALA A 743 4.03 18.23 -22.51
C ALA A 743 3.47 18.21 -21.09
N TYR A 744 2.38 18.92 -20.82
CA TYR A 744 1.68 18.88 -19.53
C TYR A 744 1.26 17.44 -19.17
N ALA A 745 0.55 16.75 -20.07
CA ALA A 745 0.11 15.38 -19.86
C ALA A 745 1.28 14.41 -19.59
N ALA A 746 2.37 14.55 -20.34
CA ALA A 746 3.58 13.75 -20.16
C ALA A 746 4.23 14.00 -18.80
N ILE A 747 4.33 15.26 -18.35
CA ILE A 747 4.90 15.61 -17.05
C ILE A 747 4.02 15.08 -15.90
N VAL A 748 2.69 15.19 -16.01
CA VAL A 748 1.76 14.59 -15.02
C VAL A 748 1.95 13.08 -14.96
N LEU A 749 2.05 12.40 -16.11
CA LEU A 749 2.27 10.96 -16.14
C LEU A 749 3.63 10.58 -15.50
N LEU A 750 4.70 11.29 -15.84
CA LEU A 750 6.01 11.10 -15.21
C LEU A 750 5.94 11.30 -13.69
N LEU A 751 5.25 12.34 -13.23
CA LEU A 751 5.04 12.60 -11.80
C LEU A 751 4.26 11.45 -11.13
N THR A 752 3.22 10.92 -11.77
CA THR A 752 2.49 9.76 -11.25
C THR A 752 3.35 8.51 -11.15
N ILE A 753 4.26 8.28 -12.11
CA ILE A 753 5.20 7.15 -12.09
C ILE A 753 6.20 7.31 -10.95
N VAL A 754 6.76 8.51 -10.75
CA VAL A 754 7.68 8.79 -9.64
C VAL A 754 7.00 8.59 -8.30
N LEU A 755 5.77 9.08 -8.14
CA LEU A 755 5.00 8.88 -6.90
C LEU A 755 4.64 7.41 -6.68
N LEU A 756 4.26 6.68 -7.72
CA LEU A 756 4.04 5.24 -7.62
C LEU A 756 5.33 4.52 -7.19
N ALA A 757 6.48 4.89 -7.74
CA ALA A 757 7.78 4.33 -7.34
C ALA A 757 8.10 4.61 -5.87
N VAL A 758 7.81 5.82 -5.37
CA VAL A 758 7.91 6.15 -3.93
C VAL A 758 6.98 5.25 -3.12
N THR A 759 5.70 5.14 -3.50
CA THR A 759 4.73 4.31 -2.74
C THR A 759 5.14 2.84 -2.68
N VAL A 760 5.55 2.26 -3.81
CA VAL A 760 6.01 0.87 -3.90
C VAL A 760 7.27 0.69 -3.06
N TYR A 761 8.24 1.59 -3.19
CA TYR A 761 9.46 1.56 -2.40
C TYR A 761 9.16 1.61 -0.90
N SER A 762 8.28 2.51 -0.47
CA SER A 762 7.90 2.65 0.93
C SER A 762 7.19 1.43 1.48
N VAL A 763 6.31 0.79 0.70
CA VAL A 763 5.66 -0.49 1.06
C VAL A 763 6.67 -1.61 1.15
N VAL A 764 7.59 -1.72 0.18
CA VAL A 764 8.66 -2.73 0.19
C VAL A 764 9.58 -2.53 1.37
N VAL A 765 10.02 -1.30 1.64
CA VAL A 765 10.85 -0.95 2.80
C VAL A 765 10.13 -1.31 4.08
N TRP A 766 8.87 -0.94 4.25
CA TRP A 766 8.08 -1.31 5.42
C TRP A 766 7.96 -2.83 5.57
N TYR A 767 7.65 -3.55 4.49
CA TYR A 767 7.57 -5.01 4.49
C TYR A 767 8.90 -5.67 4.88
N LEU A 768 10.01 -5.17 4.34
CA LEU A 768 11.36 -5.64 4.69
C LEU A 768 11.75 -5.24 6.12
N GLU A 769 11.37 -4.06 6.59
CA GLU A 769 11.60 -3.61 7.97
C GLU A 769 10.92 -4.55 8.96
N ASP A 770 9.66 -4.88 8.68
CA ASP A 770 8.80 -5.68 9.53
C ASP A 770 9.24 -7.15 9.55
N ARG A 771 9.60 -7.70 8.39
CA ARG A 771 9.96 -9.12 8.23
C ARG A 771 11.42 -9.44 8.51
N HIS A 772 12.36 -8.58 8.12
CA HIS A 772 13.79 -8.92 8.05
C HIS A 772 14.68 -7.98 8.88
N TRP A 773 14.34 -6.70 9.02
CA TRP A 773 15.22 -5.77 9.74
C TRP A 773 14.94 -5.68 11.25
N GLN A 774 13.96 -6.41 11.79
CA GLN A 774 13.83 -6.58 13.24
C GLN A 774 15.10 -7.22 13.86
N GLU A 775 15.67 -8.23 13.18
CA GLU A 775 16.93 -8.90 13.56
C GLU A 775 18.14 -7.95 13.56
N LEU A 776 18.08 -6.86 12.78
CA LEU A 776 19.14 -5.85 12.67
C LEU A 776 19.01 -4.71 13.69
N ARG A 777 17.85 -4.58 14.34
CA ARG A 777 17.58 -3.53 15.34
C ARG A 777 18.12 -3.89 16.70
N GLU A 778 18.29 -5.17 17.01
CA GLU A 778 18.88 -5.60 18.27
C GLU A 778 20.41 -5.46 18.21
N PRO A 779 21.03 -4.54 18.97
CA PRO A 779 22.46 -4.62 19.18
C PRO A 779 22.72 -5.94 19.91
N ARG A 780 23.68 -6.74 19.43
CA ARG A 780 24.31 -7.80 20.22
C ARG A 780 24.64 -7.23 21.61
N ARG A 781 23.81 -7.57 22.60
CA ARG A 781 24.08 -7.48 24.04
C ARG A 781 25.14 -8.52 24.41
N GLY A 782 26.30 -8.40 23.79
CA GLY A 782 27.37 -9.40 23.87
C GLY A 782 28.65 -9.01 23.15
N GLY A 783 28.73 -7.82 22.54
CA GLY A 783 29.99 -7.29 22.00
C GLY A 783 30.79 -6.45 22.99
N LEU A 784 30.13 -5.85 23.98
CA LEU A 784 30.77 -4.96 24.97
C LEU A 784 31.00 -5.65 26.32
N GLU A 785 30.19 -6.66 26.65
CA GLU A 785 30.38 -7.52 27.82
C GLU A 785 31.52 -8.55 27.61
N ALA A 786 31.90 -8.85 26.37
CA ALA A 786 33.05 -9.71 26.07
C ALA A 786 34.39 -8.97 26.13
N LEU A 787 34.41 -7.64 26.01
CA LEU A 787 35.62 -6.81 26.13
C LEU A 787 35.90 -6.34 27.56
N LEU A 788 34.92 -6.48 28.47
CA LEU A 788 35.06 -6.16 29.89
C LEU A 788 35.20 -7.40 30.78
N ARG A 789 35.33 -8.60 30.19
CA ARG A 789 35.47 -9.87 30.94
C ARG A 789 36.75 -10.65 30.67
N ASP A 790 37.62 -10.17 29.77
CA ASP A 790 38.96 -10.74 29.54
C ASP A 790 40.02 -10.13 30.47
N GLY A 791 39.64 -9.78 31.70
CA GLY A 791 40.56 -9.19 32.66
C GLY A 791 40.04 -9.17 34.07
N GLU A 792 39.54 -10.29 34.58
CA GLU A 792 39.54 -10.58 36.03
C GLU A 792 39.00 -11.99 36.29
N GLU A 793 39.92 -12.95 36.36
CA GLU A 793 39.75 -14.10 37.24
C GLU A 793 41.12 -14.46 37.80
N SER A 794 41.44 -13.89 38.96
CA SER A 794 42.42 -14.43 39.89
C SER A 794 42.20 -13.78 41.26
N ASP A 795 41.85 -14.67 42.17
CA ASP A 795 42.13 -14.68 43.60
C ASP A 795 41.08 -14.20 44.59
N GLU A 796 40.83 -15.15 45.48
CA GLU A 796 40.00 -15.20 46.66
C GLU A 796 40.31 -14.11 47.69
N ASP A 797 39.28 -13.92 48.52
CA ASP A 797 39.36 -13.73 49.96
C ASP A 797 39.51 -12.32 50.57
N THR A 798 38.51 -12.06 51.41
CA THR A 798 38.50 -11.30 52.66
C THR A 798 38.31 -9.77 52.66
N GLN A 799 37.32 -9.40 53.49
CA GLN A 799 37.24 -8.22 54.35
C GLN A 799 36.74 -6.88 53.77
N LYS A 800 35.52 -6.51 54.22
CA LYS A 800 34.92 -5.18 54.50
C LYS A 800 35.56 -3.92 53.87
N PRO A 801 34.73 -2.92 53.51
CA PRO A 801 34.68 -1.76 54.42
C PRO A 801 33.32 -1.08 54.61
N HIS A 802 33.23 -0.50 55.81
CA HIS A 802 32.37 0.59 56.20
C HIS A 802 32.83 1.91 55.57
N ASP A 803 31.85 2.82 55.49
CA ASP A 803 31.95 4.26 55.73
C ASP A 803 32.51 5.22 54.66
N MET A 804 31.61 6.19 54.43
CA MET A 804 31.84 7.64 54.43
C MET A 804 31.95 8.38 53.09
N THR A 805 30.78 8.87 52.66
CA THR A 805 30.45 10.31 52.57
C THR A 805 31.27 11.18 51.60
N SER A 806 30.63 11.50 50.48
CA SER A 806 30.38 12.85 49.91
C SER A 806 31.43 13.96 50.10
N LEU A 807 31.83 14.62 48.99
CA LEU A 807 31.36 15.97 48.58
C LEU A 807 32.23 16.59 47.46
N SER A 808 31.54 17.15 46.45
CA SER A 808 31.84 18.42 45.72
C SER A 808 33.17 18.54 44.95
N CYS A 809 33.38 19.36 43.91
CA CYS A 809 32.66 20.49 43.35
C CYS A 809 33.16 20.74 41.91
N ALA A 810 32.50 21.67 41.21
CA ALA A 810 32.64 21.98 39.79
C ALA A 810 33.76 22.98 39.42
N SER A 811 34.08 22.95 38.10
CA SER A 811 34.39 24.07 37.18
C SER A 811 35.71 24.85 37.29
N GLY A 812 36.42 24.99 36.15
CA GLY A 812 37.47 26.01 35.97
C GLY A 812 38.45 25.82 34.80
N THR A 813 38.11 26.46 33.68
CA THR A 813 38.88 26.96 32.51
C THR A 813 40.43 27.07 32.47
N THR A 814 40.94 26.83 31.25
CA THR A 814 42.03 27.50 30.47
C THR A 814 43.55 27.26 30.71
N ALA A 815 44.23 26.92 29.59
CA ALA A 815 45.50 27.47 29.06
C ALA A 815 46.77 26.56 28.99
N VAL A 816 47.17 26.28 27.73
CA VAL A 816 48.53 26.45 27.12
C VAL A 816 49.67 25.43 27.42
N SER A 817 50.11 24.77 26.33
CA SER A 817 51.47 24.44 25.86
C SER A 817 52.45 23.59 26.71
N SER A 818 52.89 22.42 26.19
CA SER A 818 54.22 22.26 25.54
C SER A 818 54.71 20.79 25.44
N TYR A 819 55.08 20.41 24.20
CA TYR A 819 56.27 19.66 23.75
C TYR A 819 56.65 18.21 24.20
N ARG A 820 56.52 17.28 23.23
CA ARG A 820 57.50 16.32 22.61
C ARG A 820 58.08 15.09 23.40
N PRO A 821 58.27 13.92 22.72
CA PRO A 821 58.40 12.59 23.35
C PRO A 821 59.83 12.01 23.32
N PRO A 822 60.07 10.82 23.91
CA PRO A 822 61.26 10.01 23.65
C PRO A 822 61.01 8.76 22.80
N ALA A 823 62.10 8.31 22.15
CA ALA A 823 62.27 7.22 21.21
C ALA A 823 62.66 5.88 21.92
N PRO A 824 62.76 4.74 21.19
CA PRO A 824 62.66 3.37 21.71
C PRO A 824 64.02 2.66 21.94
N PRO A 825 64.03 1.47 22.58
CA PRO A 825 65.19 0.58 22.61
C PRO A 825 65.10 -0.59 21.59
N ARG A 826 66.29 -1.05 21.16
CA ARG A 826 66.65 -2.23 20.34
C ARG A 826 67.89 -2.87 21.04
N PRO A 827 68.43 -4.03 20.62
CA PRO A 827 67.83 -5.33 20.24
C PRO A 827 68.62 -6.52 20.89
N MET A 828 68.20 -7.77 20.67
CA MET A 828 69.11 -8.94 20.66
C MET A 828 68.61 -10.01 19.68
N ALA A 829 69.57 -10.75 19.14
CA ALA A 829 69.57 -11.42 17.85
C ALA A 829 69.43 -12.95 17.94
N GLY A 830 69.29 -13.61 16.78
CA GLY A 830 69.64 -15.03 16.60
C GLY A 830 68.94 -15.75 15.44
N ASP A 831 69.59 -15.73 14.27
CA ASP A 831 69.80 -16.79 13.26
C ASP A 831 68.87 -18.04 13.25
N THR A 832 68.31 -18.51 12.13
CA THR A 832 69.04 -19.17 11.02
C THR A 832 68.13 -19.47 9.79
N ARG A 833 68.55 -19.00 8.61
CA ARG A 833 68.75 -19.70 7.31
C ARG A 833 67.88 -20.93 6.95
N SER A 834 67.20 -20.89 5.79
CA SER A 834 67.63 -21.60 4.55
C SER A 834 66.67 -21.39 3.37
N ASP A 835 67.31 -21.06 2.25
CA ASP A 835 66.80 -20.77 0.92
C ASP A 835 66.40 -22.01 0.11
N ALA A 836 65.62 -21.80 -0.96
CA ALA A 836 65.92 -22.19 -2.36
C ALA A 836 64.61 -22.51 -3.12
N LEU A 837 64.09 -21.58 -3.94
CA LEU A 837 64.45 -21.26 -5.34
C LEU A 837 63.56 -22.05 -6.34
N SER A 838 62.59 -21.41 -7.00
CA SER A 838 62.72 -20.74 -8.34
C SER A 838 62.22 -21.69 -9.47
N LEU A 839 61.62 -21.31 -10.59
CA LEU A 839 61.67 -20.10 -11.43
C LEU A 839 60.58 -20.22 -12.54
N LEU A 840 60.24 -19.07 -13.16
CA LEU A 840 59.61 -18.84 -14.49
C LEU A 840 58.06 -18.99 -14.60
N ASP A 841 57.28 -18.05 -15.17
CA ASP A 841 57.61 -16.97 -16.12
C ASP A 841 56.55 -15.83 -16.11
N ARG A 842 57.02 -14.58 -16.36
CA ARG A 842 56.43 -13.37 -17.02
C ARG A 842 54.97 -12.94 -16.79
N ALA A 843 54.57 -11.66 -16.66
CA ALA A 843 55.18 -10.30 -16.76
C ALA A 843 54.19 -9.31 -16.06
N SER A 844 54.56 -8.50 -15.04
CA SER A 844 55.10 -7.11 -15.05
C SER A 844 54.51 -6.19 -16.14
N SER A 845 54.08 -4.94 -15.92
CA SER A 845 54.17 -3.98 -14.79
C SER A 845 53.47 -2.68 -15.26
N ALA A 846 52.64 -1.96 -14.49
CA ALA A 846 52.97 -1.02 -13.41
C ALA A 846 54.03 0.06 -13.76
N SER A 847 53.66 1.35 -13.64
CA SER A 847 54.32 2.41 -12.85
C SER A 847 53.63 3.75 -13.17
N CYS A 848 53.20 4.58 -12.23
CA CYS A 848 53.90 5.28 -11.14
C CYS A 848 54.91 6.31 -11.66
N SER A 849 54.67 7.60 -11.43
CA SER A 849 55.40 8.38 -10.43
C SER A 849 55.23 9.90 -10.65
N ILE A 850 55.67 10.60 -9.62
CA ILE A 850 55.47 12.00 -9.27
C ILE A 850 56.75 12.80 -9.61
N ASN A 851 56.56 14.09 -9.91
CA ASN A 851 57.44 15.27 -9.76
C ASN A 851 58.16 15.89 -10.96
N TYR A 852 58.07 17.22 -10.92
CA TYR A 852 58.49 18.30 -11.83
C TYR A 852 60.00 18.46 -12.01
N ALA A 853 60.44 18.91 -13.21
CA ALA A 853 60.92 20.28 -13.46
C ALA A 853 61.55 20.46 -14.87
N ALA A 854 61.24 21.63 -15.48
CA ALA A 854 61.98 22.48 -16.43
C ALA A 854 62.77 21.86 -17.61
N LEU A 855 62.34 22.13 -18.87
CA LEU A 855 62.75 23.25 -19.74
C LEU A 855 64.23 23.18 -20.19
N ASP A 856 64.48 22.69 -21.41
CA ASP A 856 65.03 23.52 -22.50
C ASP A 856 64.99 22.78 -23.85
N ARG A 857 64.60 23.54 -24.89
CA ARG A 857 64.56 23.28 -26.34
C ARG A 857 63.56 22.30 -26.95
#